data_AF-A0A0W0FD72-F1
#
_entry.id   AF-A0A0W0FD72-F1
#
_cell.length_a   1.000
_cell.length_b   1.000
_cell.length_c   1.000
_cell.angle_alpha   90.00
_cell.angle_beta   90.00
_cell.angle_gamma   90.00
#
_symmetry.space_group_name_H-M   'P 1'
#
loop_
_entity.id
_entity.type
_entity.pdbx_description
1 polymer ?
#
loop_
_entity_poly.entity_id
_entity_poly.type
_entity_poly.pdbx_seq_one_letter_code
_entity_poly.pdbx_strand_id
1 'polypeptide(L)'
;MEGLSVANVVLLILSFTILYTAKRLMEFRRILNSVGGHPGYRTILSGMFSRILPPIVGVVPGNTHHFRDKFRVYEHFGGWDIIANVSMFPPSATLSVSNAETINDIVATRARFPKPVSVYPSGALFGKNIVASEGEDWKKYRKIAAPAFSDRNNKLVWDETTRIMLDLFEDMWDKQESITVDHIVDITLPIALFVIGAAGFGRRVSWQSDTIVPPGHQMTFKDALHKVCLNMLVKRIVPAWMMGFTPRLRKIRLAFEEFEKYMLELIHDRRSAPEKEERYDLFSALLDANDDTLSGGEAPLTERELMGNIFIFMLAGHETTAHTLAFAFGLLAFHQDEQELLYQHIKSVIPDGRLLSYEEMPLFTQSMAVLYETMRLFPPATGIPKFSIEDTTFITENVRTGEKKAIPVPRGAGITLNTVGLHYNPRYWKDPEVFKPSRFREDWPRDAFLPFSAGARACLGRKFFETEAVAALTMLVSRYKIEVKDEPEFAGETLERKKERLFRYWQSVTLAPLHRFTAPCYLDGFTEPNDVIIAQAQSPASLGNASPIGRPPLLRVAVSTLPSTILNEPQSSPTFCHKCNRFSPQTYPPLPPRVIRSDYIPSAEEILETHTFIRKEEAQLQRFDEEIERLHGIIGELQGQRDILLQRLDARRSSFSVVRRVPSEVWIQIFTVFCTDPEGFTSSSDDRFRVSPFTLSLVCSHWRSIIVHAPLLWCSISVNLRQQSDIRGILETHRKKSNDHPMRLRLVIRNPIFSSMGPGRETVFPSHAAGWDSPQSYDELVCRFILEHCTVQCGELDLQLGHRFDKIISESTSHIEGVSFPLLTSLKLGASFSSSTPRTQLFWRGVRTAAPKLTQVASTSLPDPNMLPYKQLTKLDLSLGGLGVRDLLRVLSECDRLEHLTITGLKMKLEDTQPSSVATVTLPRLQYASISSELSRFQSIPLLSALIIPIMTTLHVTTVKYRIGWGDLDWANESQPPDGYGFFEPLCRVLECSATLLTTLSLHILHMNISEHISLSEVLKFAPNLTFFSVAVKAGGSPWESRSAQPPQLAVLFELLSSMASRVPVFVPGLATFELMISYLSFPVALEIADHTIQMAERRSMVTSQATLTTVRLTFRNPERDWIIDRTWGNGVNGAWDVRRVRGSIFSEQSLLHRLEALEQRGTKFIIAEPEHSDNSDNSDQPQTPSARYDDHSPTDSWY
;
A
#
# COMPACT_ATOMS: atom_id res chain seq x y z
N MET A 1 36.40 62.08 -6.14
CA MET A 1 35.19 61.83 -6.94
C MET A 1 34.40 63.14 -7.06
N GLU A 2 35.00 64.14 -7.71
CA GLU A 2 34.32 65.38 -8.12
C GLU A 2 34.26 65.32 -9.64
N GLY A 3 33.08 65.22 -10.24
CA GLY A 3 32.96 65.15 -11.71
C GLY A 3 31.76 64.39 -12.28
N LEU A 4 30.87 63.80 -11.48
CA LEU A 4 29.58 63.31 -11.98
C LEU A 4 28.56 64.44 -11.97
N SER A 5 28.36 65.08 -13.12
CA SER A 5 27.25 66.03 -13.30
C SER A 5 25.92 65.30 -13.08
N VAL A 6 24.91 66.03 -12.57
CA VAL A 6 23.54 65.50 -12.40
C VAL A 6 23.01 64.90 -13.71
N ALA A 7 23.38 65.49 -14.86
CA ALA A 7 23.06 64.97 -16.18
C ALA A 7 23.65 63.57 -16.44
N ASN A 8 24.89 63.31 -16.03
CA ASN A 8 25.51 61.99 -16.19
C ASN A 8 24.87 60.93 -15.28
N VAL A 9 24.48 61.30 -14.05
CA VAL A 9 23.75 60.41 -13.15
C VAL A 9 22.37 60.06 -13.72
N VAL A 10 21.64 61.06 -14.23
CA VAL A 10 20.33 60.86 -14.87
C VAL A 10 20.45 59.99 -16.12
N LEU A 11 21.46 60.25 -16.97
CA LEU A 11 21.71 59.44 -18.18
C LEU A 11 22.07 57.99 -17.83
N LEU A 12 22.87 57.76 -16.79
CA LEU A 12 23.21 56.42 -16.30
C LEU A 12 21.99 55.68 -15.76
N ILE A 13 21.15 56.34 -14.95
CA ILE A 13 19.91 55.76 -14.42
C ILE A 13 18.95 55.42 -15.57
N LEU A 14 18.76 56.33 -16.54
CA LEU A 14 17.92 56.10 -17.71
C LEU A 14 18.44 54.95 -18.57
N SER A 15 19.75 54.92 -18.86
CA SER A 15 20.38 53.86 -19.66
C SER A 15 20.25 52.50 -18.98
N PHE A 16 20.51 52.45 -17.66
CA PHE A 16 20.32 51.23 -16.87
C PHE A 16 18.86 50.79 -16.85
N THR A 17 17.92 51.72 -16.69
CA THR A 17 16.48 51.43 -16.69
C THR A 17 16.00 50.91 -18.04
N ILE A 18 16.46 51.49 -19.15
CA ILE A 18 16.15 51.03 -20.51
C ILE A 18 16.71 49.63 -20.74
N LEU A 19 18.00 49.40 -20.45
CA LEU A 19 18.63 48.08 -20.60
C LEU A 19 17.97 47.02 -19.71
N TYR A 20 17.65 47.37 -18.47
CA TYR A 20 16.94 46.48 -17.55
C TYR A 20 15.53 46.15 -18.05
N THR A 21 14.78 47.15 -18.53
CA THR A 21 13.42 46.95 -19.07
C THR A 21 13.46 46.12 -20.35
N ALA A 22 14.41 46.38 -21.27
CA ALA A 22 14.61 45.59 -22.47
C ALA A 22 14.96 44.14 -22.13
N LYS A 23 15.88 43.92 -21.19
CA LYS A 23 16.22 42.58 -20.66
C LYS A 23 14.98 41.87 -20.11
N ARG A 24 14.17 42.55 -19.30
CA ARG A 24 12.94 41.98 -18.72
C ARG A 24 11.88 41.67 -19.77
N LEU A 25 11.72 42.51 -20.79
CA LEU A 25 10.80 42.25 -21.89
C LEU A 25 11.25 41.05 -22.74
N MET A 26 12.56 40.91 -22.98
CA MET A 26 13.13 39.74 -23.64
C MET A 26 12.93 38.46 -22.82
N GLU A 27 13.19 38.49 -21.51
CA GLU A 27 12.92 37.38 -20.59
C GLU A 27 11.43 36.99 -20.61
N PHE A 28 10.54 37.98 -20.51
CA PHE A 28 9.08 37.76 -20.56
C PHE A 28 8.65 37.08 -21.87
N ARG A 29 9.13 37.56 -23.02
CA ARG A 29 8.85 36.94 -24.33
C ARG A 29 9.43 35.52 -24.42
N ARG A 30 10.64 35.30 -23.90
CA ARG A 30 11.28 33.98 -23.88
C ARG A 30 10.44 32.98 -23.07
N ILE A 31 9.97 33.38 -21.89
CA ILE A 31 9.14 32.53 -21.01
C ILE A 31 7.77 32.27 -21.63
N LEU A 32 7.17 33.28 -22.28
CA LEU A 32 5.92 33.10 -23.01
C LEU A 32 6.07 32.07 -24.14
N ASN A 33 7.18 32.13 -24.87
CA ASN A 33 7.47 31.18 -25.95
C ASN A 33 7.79 29.78 -25.41
N SER A 34 8.40 29.65 -24.23
CA SER A 34 8.72 28.33 -23.65
C SER A 34 7.48 27.51 -23.25
N VAL A 35 6.32 28.15 -23.10
CA VAL A 35 5.02 27.48 -22.91
C VAL A 35 4.18 27.49 -24.19
N GLY A 36 4.82 27.66 -25.35
CA GLY A 36 4.16 27.63 -26.66
C GLY A 36 3.16 28.78 -26.90
N GLY A 37 3.30 29.90 -26.18
CA GLY A 37 2.37 31.02 -26.26
C GLY A 37 0.96 30.72 -25.73
N HIS A 38 0.78 29.65 -24.97
CA HIS A 38 -0.54 29.14 -24.55
C HIS A 38 -1.34 30.18 -23.74
N PRO A 39 -2.66 30.37 -23.97
CA PRO A 39 -3.47 31.41 -23.31
C PRO A 39 -3.45 31.37 -21.77
N GLY A 40 -3.61 32.54 -21.15
CA GLY A 40 -3.67 32.70 -19.70
C GLY A 40 -3.28 34.12 -19.26
N TYR A 41 -3.15 34.36 -17.96
CA TYR A 41 -2.81 35.69 -17.46
C TYR A 41 -1.41 36.14 -17.93
N ARG A 42 -1.30 37.44 -18.22
CA ARG A 42 -0.05 38.15 -18.53
C ARG A 42 0.07 39.28 -17.53
N THR A 43 0.97 39.14 -16.56
CA THR A 43 1.01 40.07 -15.42
C THR A 43 2.39 40.68 -15.22
N ILE A 44 2.41 41.91 -14.69
CA ILE A 44 3.68 42.55 -14.30
C ILE A 44 4.24 41.86 -13.05
N LEU A 45 3.41 41.65 -12.04
CA LEU A 45 3.76 41.08 -10.75
C LEU A 45 3.11 39.70 -10.54
N SER A 46 3.80 38.82 -9.82
CA SER A 46 3.29 37.51 -9.38
C SER A 46 3.91 37.05 -8.06
N GLY A 47 3.61 35.82 -7.65
CA GLY A 47 4.20 35.21 -6.45
C GLY A 47 3.72 35.88 -5.17
N MET A 48 4.64 36.41 -4.37
CA MET A 48 4.30 37.07 -3.09
C MET A 48 3.40 38.30 -3.29
N PHE A 49 3.58 39.05 -4.39
CA PHE A 49 2.75 40.21 -4.69
C PHE A 49 1.28 39.83 -4.90
N SER A 50 1.01 38.67 -5.49
CA SER A 50 -0.34 38.14 -5.63
C SER A 50 -0.99 37.84 -4.29
N ARG A 51 -0.22 37.61 -3.21
CA ARG A 51 -0.77 37.37 -1.87
C ARG A 51 -1.08 38.66 -1.10
N ILE A 52 -0.44 39.77 -1.45
CA ILE A 52 -0.51 41.04 -0.69
C ILE A 52 -1.41 42.04 -1.39
N LEU A 53 -1.31 42.15 -2.72
CA LEU A 53 -2.03 43.16 -3.48
C LEU A 53 -3.42 42.65 -3.90
N PRO A 54 -4.43 43.54 -3.93
CA PRO A 54 -5.71 43.22 -4.54
C PRO A 54 -5.54 42.90 -6.03
N PRO A 55 -6.49 42.19 -6.65
CA PRO A 55 -6.45 41.88 -8.07
C PRO A 55 -6.48 43.16 -8.92
N ILE A 56 -5.46 43.38 -9.75
CA ILE A 56 -5.38 44.49 -10.69
C ILE A 56 -5.11 43.92 -12.08
N VAL A 57 -6.04 44.13 -13.01
CA VAL A 57 -5.99 43.56 -14.37
C VAL A 57 -4.66 43.92 -15.05
N GLY A 58 -3.98 42.91 -15.59
CA GLY A 58 -2.67 43.06 -16.25
C GLY A 58 -1.47 43.31 -15.31
N VAL A 59 -1.69 43.63 -14.04
CA VAL A 59 -0.62 43.88 -13.07
C VAL A 59 -0.43 42.69 -12.14
N VAL A 60 -1.48 42.22 -11.47
CA VAL A 60 -1.41 41.12 -10.51
C VAL A 60 -2.77 40.42 -10.42
N PRO A 61 -2.84 39.07 -10.45
CA PRO A 61 -4.12 38.37 -10.45
C PRO A 61 -4.83 38.42 -9.09
N GLY A 62 -4.11 38.66 -7.99
CA GLY A 62 -4.61 38.68 -6.61
C GLY A 62 -4.72 37.27 -5.98
N ASN A 63 -4.89 37.19 -4.66
CA ASN A 63 -4.82 35.92 -3.92
C ASN A 63 -6.08 35.06 -4.12
N THR A 64 -7.19 35.71 -4.44
CA THR A 64 -8.53 35.10 -4.54
C THR A 64 -8.90 34.66 -5.96
N HIS A 65 -8.04 34.89 -6.96
CA HIS A 65 -8.40 34.69 -8.37
C HIS A 65 -8.92 33.29 -8.70
N HIS A 66 -8.32 32.23 -8.14
CA HIS A 66 -8.80 30.86 -8.32
C HIS A 66 -10.26 30.69 -7.88
N PHE A 67 -10.64 31.25 -6.74
CA PHE A 67 -12.00 31.12 -6.21
C PHE A 67 -12.98 32.14 -6.78
N ARG A 68 -12.53 33.37 -7.07
CA ARG A 68 -13.34 34.40 -7.69
C ARG A 68 -13.77 34.00 -9.11
N ASP A 69 -12.80 33.56 -9.90
CA ASP A 69 -13.03 33.29 -11.33
C ASP A 69 -13.47 31.85 -11.58
N LYS A 70 -13.25 30.93 -10.62
CA LYS A 70 -13.66 29.52 -10.67
C LYS A 70 -13.26 28.87 -12.00
N PHE A 71 -14.21 28.30 -12.72
CA PHE A 71 -13.98 27.75 -14.05
C PHE A 71 -14.06 28.81 -15.17
N ARG A 72 -14.67 29.97 -14.93
CA ARG A 72 -14.87 31.02 -15.95
C ARG A 72 -13.56 31.56 -16.51
N VAL A 73 -12.46 31.48 -15.76
CA VAL A 73 -11.13 31.85 -16.26
C VAL A 73 -10.69 31.00 -17.46
N TYR A 74 -11.00 29.70 -17.44
CA TYR A 74 -10.67 28.79 -18.53
C TYR A 74 -11.51 29.09 -19.77
N GLU A 75 -12.79 29.41 -19.57
CA GLU A 75 -13.68 29.88 -20.64
C GLU A 75 -13.22 31.20 -21.26
N HIS A 76 -12.80 32.14 -20.43
CA HIS A 76 -12.30 33.45 -20.88
C HIS A 76 -11.06 33.31 -21.76
N PHE A 77 -10.14 32.40 -21.41
CA PHE A 77 -8.93 32.12 -22.18
C PHE A 77 -9.13 31.03 -23.25
N GLY A 78 -10.29 31.02 -23.91
CA GLY A 78 -10.55 30.22 -25.10
C GLY A 78 -11.12 28.82 -24.83
N GLY A 79 -11.45 28.48 -23.57
CA GLY A 79 -12.11 27.22 -23.21
C GLY A 79 -11.16 26.04 -22.96
N TRP A 80 -9.85 26.27 -22.85
CA TRP A 80 -8.86 25.23 -22.55
C TRP A 80 -8.86 24.86 -21.07
N ASP A 81 -8.74 23.58 -20.69
CA ASP A 81 -8.64 23.14 -19.28
C ASP A 81 -7.28 23.42 -18.61
N ILE A 82 -6.32 23.95 -19.38
CA ILE A 82 -5.03 24.39 -18.87
C ILE A 82 -4.84 25.82 -19.34
N ILE A 83 -4.40 26.71 -18.45
CA ILE A 83 -3.96 28.07 -18.81
C ILE A 83 -2.52 28.25 -18.35
N ALA A 84 -1.73 29.01 -19.12
CA ALA A 84 -0.36 29.35 -18.75
C ALA A 84 -0.33 30.80 -18.26
N ASN A 85 -0.02 31.02 -16.98
CA ASN A 85 0.13 32.34 -16.39
C ASN A 85 1.59 32.77 -16.46
N VAL A 86 1.88 33.90 -17.10
CA VAL A 86 3.24 34.40 -17.32
C VAL A 86 3.39 35.76 -16.66
N SER A 87 4.43 35.91 -15.86
CA SER A 87 4.72 37.14 -15.12
C SER A 87 6.07 37.75 -15.48
N MET A 88 6.17 39.07 -15.40
CA MET A 88 7.43 39.80 -15.60
C MET A 88 8.29 39.84 -14.33
N PHE A 89 7.68 39.91 -13.14
CA PHE A 89 8.36 39.99 -11.84
C PHE A 89 7.73 39.10 -10.75
N PRO A 90 8.43 38.08 -10.27
CA PRO A 90 9.61 37.48 -10.92
C PRO A 90 9.26 36.93 -12.31
N PRO A 91 10.21 36.85 -13.26
CA PRO A 91 9.99 36.18 -14.53
C PRO A 91 9.66 34.71 -14.28
N SER A 92 8.43 34.29 -14.59
CA SER A 92 8.02 32.90 -14.37
C SER A 92 6.83 32.51 -15.25
N ALA A 93 6.72 31.23 -15.56
CA ALA A 93 5.52 30.61 -16.11
C ALA A 93 4.93 29.64 -15.09
N THR A 94 3.62 29.75 -14.85
CA THR A 94 2.85 28.84 -14.00
C THR A 94 1.63 28.31 -14.76
N LEU A 95 1.56 27.00 -14.97
CA LEU A 95 0.43 26.32 -15.60
C LEU A 95 -0.66 26.06 -14.55
N SER A 96 -1.87 26.59 -14.74
CA SER A 96 -3.02 26.24 -13.90
C SER A 96 -3.84 25.16 -14.59
N VAL A 97 -3.96 23.99 -13.96
CA VAL A 97 -4.54 22.78 -14.54
C VAL A 97 -5.89 22.49 -13.87
N SER A 98 -6.96 22.34 -14.66
CA SER A 98 -8.31 21.93 -14.22
C SER A 98 -8.81 20.65 -14.90
N ASN A 99 -7.95 19.96 -15.63
CA ASN A 99 -8.23 18.67 -16.27
C ASN A 99 -7.93 17.50 -15.29
N ALA A 100 -8.90 16.61 -15.07
CA ALA A 100 -8.76 15.51 -14.11
C ALA A 100 -7.68 14.49 -14.53
N GLU A 101 -7.60 14.14 -15.82
CA GLU A 101 -6.62 13.18 -16.35
C GLU A 101 -5.19 13.71 -16.17
N THR A 102 -4.93 14.96 -16.58
CA THR A 102 -3.61 15.58 -16.40
C THR A 102 -3.24 15.72 -14.92
N ILE A 103 -4.21 16.07 -14.06
CA ILE A 103 -3.97 16.15 -12.61
C ILE A 103 -3.58 14.78 -12.06
N ASN A 104 -4.27 13.72 -12.47
CA ASN A 104 -3.97 12.34 -12.07
C ASN A 104 -2.57 11.91 -12.51
N ASP A 105 -2.16 12.23 -13.73
CA ASP A 105 -0.80 11.97 -14.22
C ASP A 105 0.25 12.69 -13.38
N ILE A 106 0.00 13.96 -13.04
CA ILE A 106 0.91 14.78 -12.23
C ILE A 106 1.07 14.21 -10.81
N VAL A 107 -0.03 13.79 -10.16
CA VAL A 107 0.03 13.24 -8.80
C VAL A 107 0.60 11.81 -8.77
N ALA A 108 0.40 11.02 -9.83
CA ALA A 108 0.98 9.69 -9.97
C ALA A 108 2.51 9.76 -10.19
N THR A 109 2.98 10.71 -10.99
CA THR A 109 4.41 10.88 -11.32
C THR A 109 5.12 11.89 -10.42
N ARG A 110 5.01 11.70 -9.10
CA ARG A 110 5.50 12.66 -8.08
C ARG A 110 6.98 13.06 -8.20
N ALA A 111 7.84 12.19 -8.73
CA ALA A 111 9.27 12.47 -8.88
C ALA A 111 9.51 13.55 -9.95
N ARG A 112 8.71 13.52 -11.03
CA ARG A 112 8.70 14.52 -12.11
C ARG A 112 8.06 15.84 -11.67
N PHE A 113 7.06 15.74 -10.78
CA PHE A 113 6.30 16.88 -10.27
C PHE A 113 6.34 16.99 -8.73
N PRO A 114 7.50 17.31 -8.14
CA PRO A 114 7.63 17.52 -6.71
C PRO A 114 6.88 18.78 -6.25
N LYS A 115 6.58 18.82 -4.96
CA LYS A 115 6.05 19.99 -4.27
C LYS A 115 7.13 21.07 -4.15
N PRO A 116 6.81 22.35 -4.42
CA PRO A 116 7.76 23.44 -4.29
C PRO A 116 7.92 23.85 -2.82
N VAL A 117 8.83 23.19 -2.09
CA VAL A 117 9.04 23.44 -0.65
C VAL A 117 9.34 24.91 -0.33
N SER A 118 10.00 25.63 -1.24
CA SER A 118 10.30 27.07 -1.12
C SER A 118 9.06 27.98 -1.04
N VAL A 119 7.87 27.48 -1.42
CA VAL A 119 6.58 28.20 -1.38
C VAL A 119 5.82 27.98 -0.06
N TYR A 120 6.27 27.05 0.78
CA TYR A 120 5.72 26.72 2.11
C TYR A 120 6.52 27.20 3.34
N PRO A 121 7.34 28.25 3.28
CA PRO A 121 8.28 28.55 4.36
C PRO A 121 7.57 29.04 5.63
N SER A 122 6.37 29.60 5.53
CA SER A 122 5.54 29.92 6.70
C SER A 122 5.07 28.66 7.45
N GLY A 123 4.89 27.54 6.74
CA GLY A 123 4.55 26.27 7.37
C GLY A 123 5.69 25.67 8.19
N ALA A 124 6.94 26.13 7.99
CA ALA A 124 8.14 25.63 8.67
C ALA A 124 8.66 26.57 9.78
N LEU A 125 7.82 27.48 10.30
CA LEU A 125 8.21 28.49 11.29
C LEU A 125 8.86 27.88 12.54
N PHE A 126 8.34 26.74 13.02
CA PHE A 126 8.85 26.03 14.19
C PHE A 126 9.80 24.86 13.84
N GLY A 127 10.06 24.63 12.55
CA GLY A 127 10.94 23.56 12.07
C GLY A 127 10.43 22.90 10.79
N LYS A 128 11.30 22.08 10.15
CA LYS A 128 10.91 21.24 9.02
C LYS A 128 9.81 20.26 9.45
N ASN A 129 8.87 19.98 8.54
CA ASN A 129 7.73 19.12 8.83
C ASN A 129 7.18 18.46 7.57
N ILE A 130 6.22 17.54 7.74
CA ILE A 130 5.64 16.75 6.66
C ILE A 130 5.01 17.57 5.53
N VAL A 131 4.49 18.77 5.79
CA VAL A 131 3.89 19.62 4.73
C VAL A 131 4.98 20.39 3.99
N ALA A 132 5.98 20.90 4.70
CA ALA A 132 7.06 21.73 4.17
C ALA A 132 8.35 20.93 3.87
N SER A 133 8.21 19.69 3.41
CA SER A 133 9.32 18.80 3.02
C SER A 133 8.96 18.02 1.75
N GLU A 134 9.98 17.49 1.07
CA GLU A 134 9.86 16.59 -0.08
C GLU A 134 11.02 15.56 -0.06
N GLY A 135 10.92 14.49 -0.85
CA GLY A 135 11.98 13.47 -0.93
C GLY A 135 12.10 12.64 0.34
N GLU A 136 13.34 12.32 0.75
CA GLU A 136 13.61 11.47 1.92
C GLU A 136 13.13 12.09 3.24
N ASP A 137 13.28 13.41 3.43
CA ASP A 137 12.77 14.12 4.61
C ASP A 137 11.27 13.90 4.77
N TRP A 138 10.52 14.01 3.67
CA TRP A 138 9.07 13.79 3.68
C TRP A 138 8.71 12.32 3.94
N LYS A 139 9.43 11.37 3.31
CA LYS A 139 9.21 9.94 3.55
C LYS A 139 9.43 9.60 5.03
N LYS A 140 10.50 10.11 5.64
CA LYS A 140 10.79 9.99 7.08
C LYS A 140 9.63 10.53 7.91
N TYR A 141 9.23 11.78 7.70
CA TYR A 141 8.14 12.39 8.47
C TYR A 141 6.81 11.66 8.29
N ARG A 142 6.48 11.20 7.07
CA ARG A 142 5.25 10.45 6.82
C ARG A 142 5.27 9.06 7.45
N LYS A 143 6.42 8.36 7.43
CA LYS A 143 6.59 7.06 8.08
C LYS A 143 6.36 7.17 9.59
N ILE A 144 6.92 8.21 10.22
CA ILE A 144 6.80 8.46 11.67
C ILE A 144 5.39 8.94 12.04
N ALA A 145 4.76 9.80 11.22
CA ALA A 145 3.45 10.37 11.54
C ALA A 145 2.26 9.47 11.18
N ALA A 146 2.37 8.58 10.18
CA ALA A 146 1.23 7.79 9.71
C ALA A 146 0.57 6.90 10.80
N PRO A 147 1.30 6.22 11.69
CA PRO A 147 0.71 5.44 12.78
C PRO A 147 -0.22 6.25 13.70
N ALA A 148 0.03 7.55 13.85
CA ALA A 148 -0.81 8.43 14.66
C ALA A 148 -2.22 8.63 14.07
N PHE A 149 -2.41 8.44 12.75
CA PHE A 149 -3.70 8.55 12.08
C PHE A 149 -4.40 7.18 11.92
N SER A 150 -4.30 6.34 12.95
CA SER A 150 -4.93 5.01 12.99
C SER A 150 -6.44 5.06 13.27
N ASP A 151 -7.14 3.95 12.98
CA ASP A 151 -8.58 3.80 13.28
C ASP A 151 -8.90 4.02 14.75
N ARG A 152 -8.02 3.54 15.64
CA ARG A 152 -8.13 3.76 17.10
C ARG A 152 -8.12 5.25 17.46
N ASN A 153 -7.25 6.04 16.84
CA ASN A 153 -7.21 7.49 17.08
C ASN A 153 -8.47 8.17 16.49
N ASN A 154 -8.97 7.71 15.35
CA ASN A 154 -10.23 8.24 14.80
C ASN A 154 -11.42 7.95 15.74
N LYS A 155 -11.45 6.81 16.43
CA LYS A 155 -12.45 6.58 17.49
C LYS A 155 -12.34 7.61 18.63
N LEU A 156 -11.12 7.93 19.07
CA LEU A 156 -10.91 9.01 20.05
C LEU A 156 -11.40 10.38 19.53
N VAL A 157 -11.19 10.68 18.25
CA VAL A 157 -11.72 11.90 17.59
C VAL A 157 -13.23 11.95 17.67
N TRP A 158 -13.90 10.83 17.39
CA TRP A 158 -15.36 10.72 17.49
C TRP A 158 -15.86 10.96 18.93
N ASP A 159 -15.23 10.30 19.90
CA ASP A 159 -15.60 10.39 21.31
C ASP A 159 -15.40 11.82 21.84
N GLU A 160 -14.27 12.45 21.53
CA GLU A 160 -14.00 13.85 21.92
C GLU A 160 -14.92 14.83 21.20
N THR A 161 -15.21 14.64 19.91
CA THR A 161 -16.17 15.49 19.19
C THR A 161 -17.56 15.37 19.80
N THR A 162 -18.00 14.15 20.12
CA THR A 162 -19.28 13.90 20.76
C THR A 162 -19.36 14.62 22.10
N ARG A 163 -18.32 14.48 22.93
CA ARG A 163 -18.23 15.19 24.21
C ARG A 163 -18.27 16.71 24.04
N ILE A 164 -17.44 17.27 23.17
CA ILE A 164 -17.36 18.72 22.93
C ILE A 164 -18.69 19.30 22.45
N MET A 165 -19.42 18.55 21.61
CA MET A 165 -20.74 18.95 21.14
C MET A 165 -21.80 18.85 22.25
N LEU A 166 -21.73 17.85 23.13
CA LEU A 166 -22.59 17.77 24.31
C LEU A 166 -22.34 18.94 25.27
N ASP A 167 -21.08 19.23 25.58
CA ASP A 167 -20.69 20.39 26.39
C ASP A 167 -21.18 21.70 25.75
N LEU A 168 -21.13 21.83 24.42
CA LEU A 168 -21.69 23.00 23.72
C LEU A 168 -23.20 23.13 23.99
N PHE A 169 -23.95 22.03 23.89
CA PHE A 169 -25.40 22.04 24.11
C PHE A 169 -25.79 22.27 25.58
N GLU A 170 -25.02 21.72 26.52
CA GLU A 170 -25.33 21.73 27.94
C GLU A 170 -24.75 22.95 28.66
N ASP A 171 -23.48 23.28 28.43
CA ASP A 171 -22.75 24.29 29.20
C ASP A 171 -22.82 25.69 28.59
N MET A 172 -22.82 25.79 27.25
CA MET A 172 -22.79 27.07 26.55
C MET A 172 -24.17 27.53 26.10
N TRP A 173 -24.99 26.59 25.61
CA TRP A 173 -26.33 26.89 25.12
C TRP A 173 -27.42 26.67 26.17
N ASP A 174 -27.07 26.09 27.32
CA ASP A 174 -27.96 25.88 28.48
C ASP A 174 -29.33 25.30 28.05
N LYS A 175 -29.32 24.39 27.07
CA LYS A 175 -30.51 23.75 26.49
C LYS A 175 -31.59 24.73 26.00
N GLN A 176 -31.21 25.96 25.64
CA GLN A 176 -32.16 26.91 25.05
C GLN A 176 -32.71 26.37 23.72
N GLU A 177 -34.00 26.66 23.48
CA GLU A 177 -34.71 26.23 22.26
C GLU A 177 -34.21 26.94 21.00
N SER A 178 -33.66 28.15 21.15
CA SER A 178 -33.16 28.97 20.05
C SER A 178 -31.88 29.67 20.45
N ILE A 179 -30.84 29.52 19.63
CA ILE A 179 -29.53 30.14 19.82
C ILE A 179 -29.24 31.08 18.66
N THR A 180 -28.84 32.31 18.98
CA THR A 180 -28.36 33.26 17.99
C THR A 180 -26.84 33.29 18.03
N VAL A 181 -26.21 33.02 16.89
CA VAL A 181 -24.75 33.14 16.71
C VAL A 181 -24.50 34.24 15.69
N ASP A 182 -23.75 35.27 16.06
CA ASP A 182 -23.45 36.40 15.17
C ASP A 182 -22.60 35.96 13.97
N HIS A 183 -21.60 35.10 14.20
CA HIS A 183 -20.80 34.53 13.14
C HIS A 183 -20.45 33.06 13.44
N ILE A 184 -20.81 32.15 12.53
CA ILE A 184 -20.72 30.70 12.78
C ILE A 184 -19.29 30.19 13.06
N VAL A 185 -18.28 30.87 12.51
CA VAL A 185 -16.86 30.60 12.76
C VAL A 185 -16.48 30.73 14.24
N ASP A 186 -17.20 31.55 15.02
CA ASP A 186 -17.01 31.66 16.48
C ASP A 186 -17.35 30.36 17.23
N ILE A 187 -18.09 29.45 16.58
CA ILE A 187 -18.41 28.12 17.10
C ILE A 187 -17.55 27.06 16.42
N THR A 188 -17.41 27.09 15.09
CA THR A 188 -16.70 26.02 14.37
C THR A 188 -15.19 26.02 14.59
N LEU A 189 -14.55 27.19 14.78
CA LEU A 189 -13.12 27.24 15.13
C LEU A 189 -12.87 26.62 16.51
N PRO A 190 -13.59 26.99 17.59
CA PRO A 190 -13.43 26.31 18.87
C PRO A 190 -13.70 24.80 18.81
N ILE A 191 -14.73 24.33 18.10
CA ILE A 191 -14.99 22.89 17.95
C ILE A 191 -13.74 22.18 17.42
N ALA A 192 -13.24 22.60 16.25
CA ALA A 192 -12.09 21.94 15.65
C ALA A 192 -10.82 22.08 16.48
N LEU A 193 -10.67 23.20 17.21
CA LEU A 193 -9.54 23.41 18.10
C LEU A 193 -9.58 22.44 19.28
N PHE A 194 -10.75 22.26 19.88
CA PHE A 194 -10.92 21.42 21.05
C PHE A 194 -10.74 19.95 20.68
N VAL A 195 -11.23 19.53 19.51
CA VAL A 195 -11.04 18.17 18.99
C VAL A 195 -9.57 17.90 18.71
N ILE A 196 -8.87 18.77 17.96
CA ILE A 196 -7.44 18.56 17.70
C ILE A 196 -6.60 18.71 18.97
N GLY A 197 -6.98 19.58 19.91
CA GLY A 197 -6.33 19.71 21.20
C GLY A 197 -6.42 18.43 22.02
N ALA A 198 -7.62 17.85 22.14
CA ALA A 198 -7.88 16.65 22.94
C ALA A 198 -7.38 15.38 22.25
N ALA A 199 -7.91 15.04 21.07
CA ALA A 199 -7.57 13.81 20.35
C ALA A 199 -6.19 13.88 19.69
N GLY A 200 -5.71 15.09 19.36
CA GLY A 200 -4.38 15.28 18.80
C GLY A 200 -3.28 15.37 19.86
N PHE A 201 -3.48 16.14 20.93
CA PHE A 201 -2.39 16.52 21.85
C PHE A 201 -2.66 16.20 23.31
N GLY A 202 -3.76 15.51 23.62
CA GLY A 202 -4.15 15.16 24.99
C GLY A 202 -4.48 16.37 25.87
N ARG A 203 -4.72 17.54 25.26
CA ARG A 203 -5.09 18.79 25.94
C ARG A 203 -6.59 19.01 25.76
N ARG A 204 -7.39 18.59 26.75
CA ARG A 204 -8.81 18.94 26.77
C ARG A 204 -8.95 20.43 27.10
N VAL A 205 -9.65 21.13 26.21
CA VAL A 205 -10.03 22.52 26.39
C VAL A 205 -11.55 22.55 26.58
N SER A 206 -12.02 23.35 27.54
CA SER A 206 -13.46 23.52 27.79
C SER A 206 -13.96 24.83 27.21
N TRP A 207 -15.27 24.92 27.00
CA TRP A 207 -15.91 26.13 26.51
C TRP A 207 -15.84 27.32 27.50
N GLN A 208 -15.79 27.05 28.81
CA GLN A 208 -15.89 28.06 29.86
C GLN A 208 -14.53 28.41 30.52
N SER A 209 -13.59 27.45 30.63
CA SER A 209 -12.35 27.60 31.41
C SER A 209 -11.22 28.35 30.70
N ASP A 210 -11.33 28.57 29.39
CA ASP A 210 -10.21 29.00 28.54
C ASP A 210 -10.03 30.54 28.48
N THR A 211 -10.60 31.25 29.45
CA THR A 211 -10.29 32.67 29.72
C THR A 211 -9.15 32.84 30.71
N ILE A 212 -8.77 31.78 31.44
CA ILE A 212 -7.75 31.83 32.48
C ILE A 212 -6.39 31.47 31.88
N VAL A 213 -5.45 32.41 31.94
CA VAL A 213 -4.06 32.18 31.53
C VAL A 213 -3.38 31.25 32.55
N PRO A 214 -2.81 30.10 32.13
CA PRO A 214 -2.12 29.19 33.04
C PRO A 214 -0.95 29.86 33.76
N PRO A 215 -0.59 29.42 34.99
CA PRO A 215 0.55 29.96 35.72
C PRO A 215 1.85 29.88 34.89
N GLY A 216 2.58 30.99 34.81
CA GLY A 216 3.81 31.08 34.01
C GLY A 216 3.59 31.46 32.54
N HIS A 217 2.35 31.59 32.09
CA HIS A 217 2.01 32.07 30.74
C HIS A 217 1.47 33.50 30.78
N GLN A 218 1.49 34.16 29.63
CA GLN A 218 0.89 35.48 29.41
C GLN A 218 -0.29 35.45 28.44
N MET A 219 -0.55 34.29 27.84
CA MET A 219 -1.63 34.07 26.88
C MET A 219 -2.16 32.66 27.01
N THR A 220 -3.47 32.46 26.83
CA THR A 220 -4.03 31.10 26.80
C THR A 220 -3.54 30.35 25.57
N PHE A 221 -3.52 29.02 25.63
CA PHE A 221 -3.09 28.18 24.51
C PHE A 221 -3.91 28.46 23.25
N LYS A 222 -5.24 28.55 23.38
CA LYS A 222 -6.17 28.93 22.31
C LYS A 222 -5.81 30.28 21.70
N ASP A 223 -5.61 31.29 22.52
CA ASP A 223 -5.28 32.63 22.03
C ASP A 223 -3.92 32.69 21.34
N ALA A 224 -2.94 31.98 21.86
CA ALA A 224 -1.59 31.90 21.30
C ALA A 224 -1.63 31.23 19.91
N LEU A 225 -2.24 30.05 19.81
CA LEU A 225 -2.39 29.34 18.54
C LEU A 225 -3.19 30.16 17.52
N HIS A 226 -4.34 30.73 17.90
CA HIS A 226 -5.16 31.53 16.99
C HIS A 226 -4.39 32.74 16.44
N LYS A 227 -3.68 33.48 17.30
CA LYS A 227 -2.87 34.64 16.88
C LYS A 227 -1.66 34.23 16.04
N VAL A 228 -1.03 33.08 16.32
CA VAL A 228 0.04 32.52 15.48
C VAL A 228 -0.47 32.25 14.07
N CYS A 229 -1.62 31.57 13.93
CA CYS A 229 -2.21 31.21 12.63
C CYS A 229 -2.53 32.46 11.79
N LEU A 230 -3.15 33.48 12.40
CA LEU A 230 -3.52 34.72 11.70
C LEU A 230 -2.32 35.59 11.30
N ASN A 231 -1.18 35.48 11.98
CA ASN A 231 -0.06 36.41 11.82
C ASN A 231 1.23 35.77 11.26
N MET A 232 1.13 34.59 10.65
CA MET A 232 2.28 33.90 10.03
C MET A 232 3.00 34.74 8.96
N LEU A 233 2.25 35.50 8.15
CA LEU A 233 2.82 36.39 7.15
C LEU A 233 3.55 37.58 7.78
N VAL A 234 2.99 38.16 8.85
CA VAL A 234 3.60 39.29 9.57
C VAL A 234 4.93 38.84 10.19
N LYS A 235 4.94 37.70 10.89
CA LYS A 235 6.16 37.12 11.49
C LYS A 235 7.25 36.84 10.45
N ARG A 236 6.86 36.53 9.21
CA ARG A 236 7.80 36.27 8.10
C ARG A 236 8.40 37.55 7.50
N ILE A 237 7.58 38.58 7.30
CA ILE A 237 7.99 39.80 6.57
C ILE A 237 8.66 40.81 7.51
N VAL A 238 8.21 40.89 8.76
CA VAL A 238 8.74 41.82 9.75
C VAL A 238 10.00 41.23 10.40
N PRO A 239 11.18 41.86 10.26
CA PRO A 239 12.39 41.38 10.92
C PRO A 239 12.24 41.34 12.44
N ALA A 240 12.92 40.39 13.10
CA ALA A 240 12.78 40.17 14.54
C ALA A 240 13.01 41.42 15.40
N TRP A 241 13.98 42.28 15.03
CA TRP A 241 14.28 43.53 15.74
C TRP A 241 13.14 44.56 15.67
N MET A 242 12.30 44.51 14.61
CA MET A 242 11.19 45.43 14.41
C MET A 242 9.90 44.95 15.11
N MET A 243 9.82 43.68 15.51
CA MET A 243 8.65 43.11 16.18
C MET A 243 8.35 43.76 17.56
N GLY A 244 9.27 44.56 18.10
CA GLY A 244 9.09 45.31 19.34
C GLY A 244 8.51 46.72 19.20
N PHE A 245 8.30 47.24 17.98
CA PHE A 245 8.06 48.67 17.78
C PHE A 245 6.64 49.13 18.08
N THR A 246 5.63 48.30 17.77
CA THR A 246 4.22 48.64 18.03
C THR A 246 3.59 47.67 19.02
N PRO A 247 2.55 48.08 19.78
CA PRO A 247 1.82 47.18 20.67
C PRO A 247 1.28 45.94 19.95
N ARG A 248 0.85 46.09 18.69
CA ARG A 248 0.38 44.98 17.84
C ARG A 248 1.50 43.99 17.55
N LEU A 249 2.66 44.45 17.10
CA LEU A 249 3.80 43.57 16.81
C LEU A 249 4.33 42.88 18.07
N ARG A 250 4.33 43.55 19.22
CA ARG A 250 4.68 42.94 20.52
C ARG A 250 3.73 41.81 20.89
N LYS A 251 2.42 42.00 20.71
CA LYS A 251 1.41 40.94 20.94
C LYS A 251 1.60 39.76 20.00
N ILE A 252 1.93 40.00 18.73
CA ILE A 252 2.23 38.92 17.78
C ILE A 252 3.49 38.17 18.23
N ARG A 253 4.58 38.88 18.57
CA ARG A 253 5.80 38.27 19.09
C ARG A 253 5.52 37.40 20.32
N LEU A 254 4.75 37.93 21.28
CA LEU A 254 4.35 37.20 22.48
C LEU A 254 3.56 35.94 22.14
N ALA A 255 2.61 35.99 21.20
CA ALA A 255 1.84 34.81 20.80
C ALA A 255 2.74 33.69 20.25
N PHE A 256 3.76 34.02 19.45
CA PHE A 256 4.73 33.04 18.94
C PHE A 256 5.61 32.46 20.07
N GLU A 257 6.06 33.30 21.01
CA GLU A 257 6.89 32.88 22.15
C GLU A 257 6.08 31.99 23.13
N GLU A 258 4.84 32.36 23.46
CA GLU A 258 3.95 31.58 24.31
C GLU A 258 3.58 30.23 23.66
N PHE A 259 3.32 30.23 22.35
CA PHE A 259 2.99 29.00 21.64
C PHE A 259 4.19 28.05 21.55
N GLU A 260 5.41 28.56 21.33
CA GLU A 260 6.64 27.77 21.41
C GLU A 260 6.81 27.15 22.80
N LYS A 261 6.58 27.95 23.84
CA LYS A 261 6.62 27.48 25.23
C LYS A 261 5.62 26.35 25.50
N TYR A 262 4.36 26.51 25.08
CA TYR A 262 3.35 25.45 25.22
C TYR A 262 3.74 24.14 24.51
N MET A 263 4.34 24.21 23.32
CA MET A 263 4.79 23.01 22.61
C MET A 263 5.95 22.32 23.33
N LEU A 264 6.91 23.08 23.86
CA LEU A 264 8.03 22.53 24.62
C LEU A 264 7.55 21.86 25.91
N GLU A 265 6.63 22.49 26.63
CA GLU A 265 6.00 21.91 27.82
C GLU A 265 5.23 20.64 27.48
N LEU A 266 4.45 20.65 26.39
CA LEU A 266 3.77 19.44 25.89
C LEU A 266 4.74 18.28 25.64
N ILE A 267 5.87 18.54 25.00
CA ILE A 267 6.92 17.52 24.76
C ILE A 267 7.54 17.06 26.08
N HIS A 268 7.86 17.99 26.98
CA HIS A 268 8.51 17.69 28.24
C HIS A 268 7.60 16.89 29.19
N ASP A 269 6.37 17.36 29.41
CA ASP A 269 5.35 16.71 30.24
C ASP A 269 5.10 15.28 29.76
N ARG A 270 5.08 15.08 28.43
CA ARG A 270 4.84 13.75 27.85
C ARG A 270 6.02 12.80 28.04
N ARG A 271 7.26 13.29 27.92
CA ARG A 271 8.47 12.48 28.14
C ARG A 271 8.74 12.17 29.62
N SER A 272 8.27 13.02 30.53
CA SER A 272 8.53 12.92 31.98
C SER A 272 7.44 12.19 32.77
N ALA A 273 6.31 11.82 32.14
CA ALA A 273 5.23 11.11 32.79
C ALA A 273 5.67 9.71 33.29
N PRO A 274 5.49 9.39 34.60
CA PRO A 274 6.14 8.24 35.26
C PRO A 274 5.53 6.85 35.02
N GLU A 275 4.42 6.73 34.28
CA GLU A 275 3.94 5.46 33.72
C GLU A 275 3.47 5.76 32.31
N LYS A 276 3.57 4.77 31.40
CA LYS A 276 2.79 4.78 30.15
C LYS A 276 1.30 4.68 30.53
N GLU A 277 0.73 5.74 31.12
CA GLU A 277 -0.70 5.94 31.04
C GLU A 277 -1.04 5.73 29.57
N GLU A 278 -1.99 4.83 29.33
CA GLU A 278 -2.48 4.44 28.02
C GLU A 278 -3.13 5.65 27.32
N ARG A 279 -2.32 6.62 26.92
CA ARG A 279 -2.71 7.89 26.29
C ARG A 279 -2.55 7.69 24.79
N TYR A 280 -3.68 7.48 24.12
CA TYR A 280 -3.73 7.11 22.70
C TYR A 280 -3.98 8.30 21.75
N ASP A 281 -3.51 9.49 22.11
CA ASP A 281 -3.62 10.66 21.24
C ASP A 281 -2.56 10.67 20.12
N LEU A 282 -2.80 11.47 19.08
CA LEU A 282 -1.92 11.62 17.91
C LEU A 282 -0.47 11.90 18.33
N PHE A 283 -0.28 12.70 19.38
CA PHE A 283 1.02 13.16 19.84
C PHE A 283 1.80 12.07 20.57
N SER A 284 1.15 11.26 21.42
CA SER A 284 1.75 10.05 22.00
C SER A 284 2.26 9.12 20.90
N ALA A 285 1.40 8.82 19.92
CA ALA A 285 1.75 7.90 18.84
C ALA A 285 2.91 8.45 17.98
N LEU A 286 2.99 9.77 17.78
CA LEU A 286 4.09 10.42 17.10
C LEU A 286 5.41 10.31 17.89
N LEU A 287 5.35 10.51 19.21
CA LEU A 287 6.52 10.39 20.08
C LEU A 287 7.00 8.95 20.20
N ASP A 288 6.10 7.99 20.41
CA ASP A 288 6.42 6.57 20.48
C ASP A 288 7.07 6.10 19.16
N ALA A 289 6.47 6.44 18.02
CA ALA A 289 7.02 6.09 16.70
C ALA A 289 8.37 6.77 16.45
N ASN A 290 8.58 7.97 16.98
CA ASN A 290 9.87 8.65 16.90
C ASN A 290 10.92 7.96 17.77
N ASP A 291 10.58 7.57 18.99
CA ASP A 291 11.51 7.00 19.94
C ASP A 291 11.84 5.53 19.57
N ASP A 292 10.92 4.80 18.95
CA ASP A 292 11.17 3.49 18.35
C ASP A 292 12.25 3.51 17.24
N THR A 293 12.44 4.65 16.56
CA THR A 293 13.53 4.77 15.57
C THR A 293 14.93 4.64 16.21
N LEU A 294 15.08 5.01 17.48
CA LEU A 294 16.32 4.83 18.25
C LEU A 294 16.70 3.34 18.36
N SER A 295 15.71 2.45 18.38
CA SER A 295 15.92 0.99 18.46
C SER A 295 16.20 0.34 17.10
N GLY A 296 15.83 1.02 16.00
CA GLY A 296 15.92 0.52 14.62
C GLY A 296 17.12 1.02 13.81
N GLY A 297 17.99 1.85 14.38
CA GLY A 297 19.16 2.41 13.69
C GLY A 297 18.88 3.58 12.74
N GLU A 298 17.64 4.08 12.68
CA GLU A 298 17.28 5.31 11.97
C GLU A 298 17.39 6.51 12.92
N ALA A 299 17.85 7.66 12.43
CA ALA A 299 17.96 8.86 13.26
C ALA A 299 16.56 9.42 13.62
N PRO A 300 16.25 9.67 14.91
CA PRO A 300 14.98 10.25 15.32
C PRO A 300 14.79 11.66 14.75
N LEU A 301 13.58 12.20 14.89
CA LEU A 301 13.29 13.61 14.69
C LEU A 301 14.05 14.44 15.73
N THR A 302 14.70 15.49 15.25
CA THR A 302 15.22 16.53 16.13
C THR A 302 14.05 17.24 16.83
N GLU A 303 14.31 17.87 17.97
CA GLU A 303 13.27 18.62 18.71
C GLU A 303 12.58 19.68 17.83
N ARG A 304 13.35 20.38 16.97
CA ARG A 304 12.77 21.34 16.00
C ARG A 304 11.89 20.66 14.95
N GLU A 305 12.28 19.49 14.44
CA GLU A 305 11.43 18.75 13.49
C GLU A 305 10.15 18.24 14.16
N LEU A 306 10.25 17.80 15.41
CA LEU A 306 9.11 17.38 16.21
C LEU A 306 8.15 18.57 16.44
N MET A 307 8.64 19.72 16.91
CA MET A 307 7.84 20.95 17.05
C MET A 307 7.23 21.40 15.72
N GLY A 308 7.98 21.31 14.62
CA GLY A 308 7.48 21.59 13.29
C GLY A 308 6.29 20.71 12.90
N ASN A 309 6.34 19.40 13.22
CA ASN A 309 5.25 18.47 12.94
C ASN A 309 4.05 18.66 13.89
N ILE A 310 4.29 18.96 15.17
CA ILE A 310 3.24 19.32 16.14
C ILE A 310 2.46 20.56 15.66
N PHE A 311 3.18 21.64 15.31
CA PHE A 311 2.58 22.87 14.82
C PHE A 311 1.75 22.64 13.56
N ILE A 312 2.29 21.89 12.58
CA ILE A 312 1.58 21.71 11.31
C ILE A 312 0.32 20.85 11.47
N PHE A 313 0.29 19.90 12.40
CA PHE A 313 -0.93 19.12 12.67
C PHE A 313 -2.00 19.98 13.34
N MET A 314 -1.64 20.83 14.30
CA MET A 314 -2.59 21.81 14.85
C MET A 314 -3.13 22.76 13.78
N LEU A 315 -2.25 23.39 13.01
CA LEU A 315 -2.65 24.34 11.96
C LEU A 315 -3.51 23.68 10.88
N ALA A 316 -3.09 22.53 10.38
CA ALA A 316 -3.76 21.86 9.26
C ALA A 316 -5.09 21.21 9.67
N GLY A 317 -5.17 20.64 10.87
CA GLY A 317 -6.38 19.97 11.38
C GLY A 317 -7.44 20.92 11.91
N HIS A 318 -7.05 22.14 12.31
CA HIS A 318 -7.95 23.11 12.92
C HIS A 318 -8.72 23.96 11.89
N GLU A 319 -8.02 24.81 11.13
CA GLU A 319 -8.68 25.81 10.28
C GLU A 319 -9.46 25.18 9.12
N THR A 320 -8.92 24.12 8.51
CA THR A 320 -9.55 23.47 7.35
C THR A 320 -10.90 22.86 7.72
N THR A 321 -10.97 22.18 8.87
CA THR A 321 -12.18 21.56 9.38
C THR A 321 -13.21 22.61 9.78
N ALA A 322 -12.79 23.62 10.55
CA ALA A 322 -13.66 24.70 11.03
C ALA A 322 -14.31 25.48 9.91
N HIS A 323 -13.55 25.87 8.87
CA HIS A 323 -14.10 26.62 7.75
C HIS A 323 -15.01 25.77 6.86
N THR A 324 -14.71 24.47 6.71
CA THR A 324 -15.59 23.54 6.00
C THR A 324 -16.93 23.40 6.72
N LEU A 325 -16.92 23.21 8.04
CA LEU A 325 -18.15 23.17 8.84
C LEU A 325 -18.92 24.49 8.77
N ALA A 326 -18.24 25.64 8.79
CA ALA A 326 -18.88 26.94 8.67
C ALA A 326 -19.61 27.11 7.33
N PHE A 327 -18.97 26.73 6.21
CA PHE A 327 -19.63 26.74 4.92
C PHE A 327 -20.77 25.71 4.83
N ALA A 328 -20.62 24.53 5.42
CA ALA A 328 -21.67 23.52 5.45
C ALA A 328 -22.93 24.03 6.18
N PHE A 329 -22.75 24.64 7.35
CA PHE A 329 -23.86 25.24 8.11
C PHE A 329 -24.51 26.40 7.36
N GLY A 330 -23.71 27.28 6.74
CA GLY A 330 -24.25 28.35 5.89
C GLY A 330 -25.05 27.81 4.69
N LEU A 331 -24.57 26.75 4.04
CA LEU A 331 -25.26 26.09 2.92
C LEU A 331 -26.58 25.46 3.39
N LEU A 332 -26.58 24.72 4.49
CA LEU A 332 -27.81 24.12 5.04
C LEU A 332 -28.81 25.18 5.52
N ALA A 333 -28.35 26.31 6.04
CA ALA A 333 -29.21 27.42 6.42
C ALA A 333 -29.94 28.04 5.20
N PHE A 334 -29.30 28.04 4.02
CA PHE A 334 -29.89 28.50 2.77
C PHE A 334 -30.70 27.42 2.02
N HIS A 335 -30.36 26.15 2.21
CA HIS A 335 -30.98 24.99 1.56
C HIS A 335 -31.73 24.14 2.59
N GLN A 336 -32.85 24.70 3.07
CA GLN A 336 -33.68 24.08 4.13
C GLN A 336 -34.27 22.73 3.71
N ASP A 337 -34.50 22.53 2.42
CA ASP A 337 -34.90 21.26 1.82
C ASP A 337 -33.81 20.19 1.97
N GLU A 338 -32.55 20.53 1.69
CA GLU A 338 -31.41 19.62 1.90
C GLU A 338 -31.13 19.37 3.38
N GLN A 339 -31.38 20.37 4.23
CA GLN A 339 -31.29 20.21 5.69
C GLN A 339 -32.36 19.26 6.23
N GLU A 340 -33.60 19.35 5.74
CA GLU A 340 -34.67 18.43 6.09
C GLU A 340 -34.35 17.00 5.63
N LEU A 341 -33.83 16.83 4.40
CA LEU A 341 -33.38 15.53 3.90
C LEU A 341 -32.26 14.93 4.78
N LEU A 342 -31.31 15.76 5.22
CA LEU A 342 -30.27 15.35 6.16
C LEU A 342 -30.88 14.93 7.50
N TYR A 343 -31.78 15.72 8.07
CA TYR A 343 -32.46 15.40 9.34
C TYR A 343 -33.23 14.08 9.26
N GLN A 344 -34.05 13.89 8.23
CA GLN A 344 -34.82 12.65 8.01
C GLN A 344 -33.90 11.44 7.85
N HIS A 345 -32.79 11.59 7.13
CA HIS A 345 -31.79 10.54 7.02
C HIS A 345 -31.16 10.21 8.38
N ILE A 346 -30.80 11.21 9.19
CA ILE A 346 -30.26 10.99 10.54
C ILE A 346 -31.28 10.25 11.42
N LYS A 347 -32.56 10.65 11.40
CA LYS A 347 -33.64 9.98 12.12
C LYS A 347 -33.91 8.56 11.66
N SER A 348 -33.66 8.25 10.37
CA SER A 348 -33.78 6.88 9.86
C SER A 348 -32.67 5.95 10.38
N VAL A 349 -31.48 6.49 10.64
CA VAL A 349 -30.35 5.73 11.21
C VAL A 349 -30.47 5.63 12.73
N ILE A 350 -30.93 6.69 13.40
CA ILE A 350 -31.09 6.77 14.86
C ILE A 350 -32.52 7.21 15.22
N PRO A 351 -33.51 6.30 15.17
CA PRO A 351 -34.91 6.63 15.42
C PRO A 351 -35.21 6.95 16.89
N ASP A 352 -34.44 6.38 17.81
CA ASP A 352 -34.57 6.51 19.27
C ASP A 352 -33.88 7.76 19.85
N GLY A 353 -33.12 8.50 19.03
CA GLY A 353 -32.44 9.72 19.46
C GLY A 353 -31.28 9.51 20.44
N ARG A 354 -30.75 8.27 20.55
CA ARG A 354 -29.57 7.97 21.37
C ARG A 354 -28.31 8.63 20.82
N LEU A 355 -27.22 8.55 21.60
CA LEU A 355 -25.90 8.98 21.15
C LEU A 355 -25.38 8.08 20.01
N LEU A 356 -24.66 8.72 19.09
CA LEU A 356 -24.10 8.08 17.91
C LEU A 356 -22.82 7.31 18.29
N SER A 357 -22.65 6.10 17.76
CA SER A 357 -21.39 5.34 17.91
C SER A 357 -20.48 5.50 16.69
N TYR A 358 -19.17 5.39 16.90
CA TYR A 358 -18.17 5.50 15.83
C TYR A 358 -18.38 4.43 14.75
N GLU A 359 -18.78 3.23 15.15
CA GLU A 359 -19.03 2.08 14.29
C GLU A 359 -20.17 2.34 13.28
N GLU A 360 -21.07 3.28 13.60
CA GLU A 360 -22.20 3.69 12.75
C GLU A 360 -21.86 4.86 11.82
N MET A 361 -20.67 5.47 11.96
CA MET A 361 -20.20 6.56 11.09
C MET A 361 -20.45 6.28 9.58
N PRO A 362 -20.17 5.07 9.04
CA PRO A 362 -20.39 4.79 7.61
C PRO A 362 -21.85 4.89 7.16
N LEU A 363 -22.82 4.80 8.08
CA LEU A 363 -24.25 4.90 7.78
C LEU A 363 -24.71 6.33 7.53
N PHE A 364 -23.97 7.35 8.00
CA PHE A 364 -24.28 8.78 7.80
C PHE A 364 -23.94 9.29 6.39
N THR A 365 -24.42 8.58 5.38
CA THR A 365 -24.12 8.85 3.97
C THR A 365 -24.54 10.25 3.51
N GLN A 366 -25.70 10.74 3.96
CA GLN A 366 -26.15 12.11 3.64
C GLN A 366 -25.29 13.19 4.33
N SER A 367 -24.83 12.96 5.57
CA SER A 367 -23.90 13.87 6.25
C SER A 367 -22.59 13.98 5.46
N MET A 368 -22.04 12.84 5.02
CA MET A 368 -20.84 12.81 4.19
C MET A 368 -21.05 13.51 2.84
N ALA A 369 -22.20 13.27 2.21
CA ALA A 369 -22.55 13.88 0.92
C ALA A 369 -22.65 15.42 1.02
N VAL A 370 -23.24 15.94 2.10
CA VAL A 370 -23.29 17.38 2.39
C VAL A 370 -21.87 17.94 2.53
N LEU A 371 -21.02 17.31 3.35
CA LEU A 371 -19.64 17.76 3.56
C LEU A 371 -18.81 17.74 2.26
N TYR A 372 -18.98 16.71 1.44
CA TYR A 372 -18.26 16.60 0.17
C TYR A 372 -18.73 17.64 -0.85
N GLU A 373 -20.03 17.89 -0.94
CA GLU A 373 -20.55 18.96 -1.79
C GLU A 373 -20.15 20.35 -1.29
N THR A 374 -20.08 20.54 0.04
CA THR A 374 -19.49 21.75 0.62
C THR A 374 -18.03 21.93 0.20
N MET A 375 -17.20 20.88 0.30
CA MET A 375 -15.79 20.96 -0.11
C MET A 375 -15.61 21.08 -1.63
N ARG A 376 -16.56 20.61 -2.44
CA ARG A 376 -16.57 20.84 -3.89
C ARG A 376 -16.81 22.33 -4.20
N LEU A 377 -17.79 22.93 -3.53
CA LEU A 377 -18.13 24.34 -3.74
C LEU A 377 -17.14 25.30 -3.09
N PHE A 378 -16.62 24.96 -1.90
CA PHE A 378 -15.73 25.78 -1.07
C PHE A 378 -14.52 24.94 -0.60
N PRO A 379 -13.61 24.55 -1.51
CA PRO A 379 -12.45 23.74 -1.13
C PRO A 379 -11.52 24.57 -0.23
N PRO A 380 -11.12 24.05 0.95
CA PRO A 380 -10.23 24.78 1.85
C PRO A 380 -8.89 25.15 1.22
N ALA A 381 -8.34 24.26 0.38
CA ALA A 381 -7.16 24.52 -0.45
C ALA A 381 -7.58 24.76 -1.90
N THR A 382 -7.46 26.00 -2.39
CA THR A 382 -7.92 26.42 -3.73
C THR A 382 -6.91 26.14 -4.85
N GLY A 383 -5.67 25.76 -4.52
CA GLY A 383 -4.65 25.37 -5.48
C GLY A 383 -3.53 24.56 -4.84
N ILE A 384 -3.07 23.52 -5.52
CA ILE A 384 -1.98 22.65 -5.05
C ILE A 384 -0.76 22.88 -5.96
N PRO A 385 0.29 23.55 -5.47
CA PRO A 385 1.45 23.91 -6.27
C PRO A 385 2.43 22.74 -6.45
N LYS A 386 3.06 22.71 -7.61
CA LYS A 386 3.99 21.72 -8.17
C LYS A 386 5.05 22.44 -9.03
N PHE A 387 6.20 21.81 -9.28
CA PHE A 387 7.14 22.23 -10.32
C PHE A 387 7.49 21.05 -11.21
N SER A 388 7.77 21.29 -12.49
CA SER A 388 8.39 20.28 -13.35
C SER A 388 9.91 20.25 -13.11
N ILE A 389 10.51 19.08 -12.87
CA ILE A 389 11.98 18.96 -12.75
C ILE A 389 12.69 18.73 -14.09
N GLU A 390 11.93 18.46 -15.14
CA GLU A 390 12.39 18.19 -16.50
C GLU A 390 11.49 18.90 -17.51
N ASP A 391 11.94 18.96 -18.78
CA ASP A 391 11.08 19.39 -19.88
C ASP A 391 10.09 18.27 -20.20
N THR A 392 8.81 18.62 -20.31
CA THR A 392 7.74 17.66 -20.61
C THR A 392 6.60 18.34 -21.37
N THR A 393 5.49 17.65 -21.59
CA THR A 393 4.33 18.14 -22.31
C THR A 393 3.05 17.71 -21.60
N PHE A 394 2.08 18.61 -21.51
CA PHE A 394 0.72 18.27 -21.10
C PHE A 394 -0.23 18.28 -22.29
N ILE A 395 -1.20 17.38 -22.26
CA ILE A 395 -2.33 17.42 -23.20
C ILE A 395 -3.42 18.28 -22.56
N THR A 396 -3.74 19.40 -23.19
CA THR A 396 -4.92 20.20 -22.85
C THR A 396 -6.06 19.86 -23.79
N GLU A 397 -7.27 20.02 -23.31
CA GLU A 397 -8.49 19.83 -24.10
C GLU A 397 -9.36 21.08 -23.99
N ASN A 398 -9.90 21.51 -25.12
CA ASN A 398 -10.88 22.57 -25.17
C ASN A 398 -12.26 22.04 -24.79
N VAL A 399 -12.87 22.58 -23.76
CA VAL A 399 -14.15 22.14 -23.20
C VAL A 399 -15.31 22.33 -24.15
N ARG A 400 -15.22 23.30 -25.07
CA ARG A 400 -16.30 23.61 -26.03
C ARG A 400 -16.17 22.83 -27.33
N THR A 401 -14.95 22.69 -27.85
CA THR A 401 -14.71 22.07 -29.17
C THR A 401 -14.26 20.61 -29.08
N GLY A 402 -13.78 20.15 -27.92
CA GLY A 402 -13.12 18.85 -27.75
C GLY A 402 -11.73 18.78 -28.39
N GLU A 403 -11.21 19.90 -28.92
CA GLU A 403 -9.89 19.97 -29.51
C GLU A 403 -8.82 19.67 -28.47
N LYS A 404 -7.90 18.75 -28.79
CA LYS A 404 -6.75 18.44 -27.94
C LYS A 404 -5.49 19.07 -28.49
N LYS A 405 -4.68 19.64 -27.60
CA LYS A 405 -3.41 20.28 -27.94
C LYS A 405 -2.32 19.94 -26.93
N ALA A 406 -1.13 19.67 -27.42
CA ALA A 406 0.08 19.54 -26.61
C ALA A 406 0.60 20.93 -26.19
N ILE A 407 0.85 21.12 -24.90
CA ILE A 407 1.48 22.33 -24.33
C ILE A 407 2.84 21.94 -23.75
N PRO A 408 3.94 22.59 -24.15
CA PRO A 408 5.24 22.35 -23.55
C PRO A 408 5.28 22.88 -22.11
N VAL A 409 5.87 22.07 -21.23
CA VAL A 409 6.06 22.33 -19.81
C VAL A 409 7.57 22.33 -19.55
N PRO A 410 8.22 23.51 -19.54
CA PRO A 410 9.65 23.57 -19.39
C PRO A 410 10.10 23.19 -17.97
N ARG A 411 11.33 22.72 -17.83
CA ARG A 411 11.98 22.48 -16.55
C ARG A 411 11.92 23.74 -15.68
N GLY A 412 11.48 23.58 -14.44
CA GLY A 412 11.26 24.68 -13.50
C GLY A 412 9.94 25.42 -13.68
N ALA A 413 9.08 25.04 -14.64
CA ALA A 413 7.75 25.63 -14.78
C ALA A 413 6.88 25.32 -13.57
N GLY A 414 6.28 26.37 -13.01
CA GLY A 414 5.29 26.24 -11.94
C GLY A 414 4.06 25.54 -12.47
N ILE A 415 3.45 24.70 -11.65
CA ILE A 415 2.20 24.03 -11.96
C ILE A 415 1.29 24.19 -10.75
N THR A 416 0.06 24.61 -10.96
CA THR A 416 -0.97 24.69 -9.93
C THR A 416 -2.10 23.75 -10.33
N LEU A 417 -2.32 22.71 -9.54
CA LEU A 417 -3.55 21.92 -9.65
C LEU A 417 -4.68 22.79 -9.09
N ASN A 418 -5.48 23.38 -9.98
CA ASN A 418 -6.53 24.33 -9.62
C ASN A 418 -7.77 23.54 -9.18
N THR A 419 -7.88 23.29 -7.86
CA THR A 419 -8.97 22.50 -7.28
C THR A 419 -10.33 23.14 -7.56
N VAL A 420 -10.45 24.47 -7.43
CA VAL A 420 -11.69 25.20 -7.73
C VAL A 420 -12.04 25.07 -9.21
N GLY A 421 -11.08 25.28 -10.10
CA GLY A 421 -11.28 25.09 -11.53
C GLY A 421 -11.80 23.69 -11.85
N LEU A 422 -11.18 22.66 -11.28
CA LEU A 422 -11.59 21.27 -11.46
C LEU A 422 -13.01 21.00 -10.92
N HIS A 423 -13.32 21.50 -9.73
CA HIS A 423 -14.60 21.25 -9.02
C HIS A 423 -15.78 22.00 -9.62
N TYR A 424 -15.52 23.05 -10.39
CA TYR A 424 -16.52 23.82 -11.14
C TYR A 424 -16.51 23.54 -12.65
N ASN A 425 -15.68 22.59 -13.12
CA ASN A 425 -15.60 22.26 -14.53
C ASN A 425 -16.88 21.53 -14.98
N PRO A 426 -17.67 22.10 -15.92
CA PRO A 426 -18.93 21.53 -16.38
C PRO A 426 -18.77 20.21 -17.13
N ARG A 427 -17.55 19.85 -17.58
CA ARG A 427 -17.26 18.51 -18.13
C ARG A 427 -17.53 17.42 -17.10
N TYR A 428 -17.21 17.66 -15.83
CA TYR A 428 -17.34 16.67 -14.75
C TYR A 428 -18.58 16.93 -13.90
N TRP A 429 -18.94 18.19 -13.68
CA TRP A 429 -20.00 18.57 -12.74
C TRP A 429 -21.13 19.30 -13.46
N LYS A 430 -22.25 18.61 -13.69
CA LYS A 430 -23.47 19.23 -14.23
C LYS A 430 -24.01 20.28 -13.26
N ASP A 431 -24.38 21.48 -13.71
CA ASP A 431 -24.84 22.58 -12.84
C ASP A 431 -23.86 22.84 -11.67
N PRO A 432 -22.58 23.15 -11.95
CA PRO A 432 -21.49 23.10 -10.97
C PRO A 432 -21.64 24.13 -9.83
N GLU A 433 -22.48 25.16 -10.00
CA GLU A 433 -22.68 26.20 -8.99
C GLU A 433 -23.82 25.87 -8.00
N VAL A 434 -24.60 24.83 -8.27
CA VAL A 434 -25.73 24.41 -7.45
C VAL A 434 -25.25 23.48 -6.35
N PHE A 435 -25.59 23.79 -5.10
CA PHE A 435 -25.41 22.90 -3.95
C PHE A 435 -26.38 21.72 -4.08
N LYS A 436 -25.84 20.54 -4.40
CA LYS A 436 -26.62 19.32 -4.55
C LYS A 436 -25.87 18.12 -3.96
N PRO A 437 -26.00 17.89 -2.64
CA PRO A 437 -25.40 16.76 -1.95
C PRO A 437 -25.68 15.40 -2.59
N SER A 438 -26.86 15.21 -3.20
CA SER A 438 -27.25 13.93 -3.80
C SER A 438 -26.27 13.38 -4.83
N ARG A 439 -25.46 14.24 -5.48
CA ARG A 439 -24.40 13.85 -6.42
C ARG A 439 -23.42 12.84 -5.82
N PHE A 440 -23.09 12.99 -4.54
CA PHE A 440 -22.13 12.12 -3.85
C PHE A 440 -22.73 10.79 -3.37
N ARG A 441 -24.05 10.59 -3.56
CA ARG A 441 -24.75 9.33 -3.32
C ARG A 441 -24.96 8.50 -4.59
N GLU A 442 -24.73 9.09 -5.76
CA GLU A 442 -24.80 8.43 -7.07
C GLU A 442 -23.39 8.02 -7.53
N ASP A 443 -23.23 7.64 -8.80
CA ASP A 443 -21.90 7.55 -9.41
C ASP A 443 -21.41 8.96 -9.77
N TRP A 444 -20.20 9.31 -9.34
CA TRP A 444 -19.66 10.66 -9.45
C TRP A 444 -18.18 10.64 -9.86
N PRO A 445 -17.68 11.69 -10.53
CA PRO A 445 -16.33 11.71 -11.10
C PRO A 445 -15.27 11.85 -10.00
N ARG A 446 -14.83 10.72 -9.44
CA ARG A 446 -13.88 10.66 -8.31
C ARG A 446 -12.57 11.37 -8.60
N ASP A 447 -12.07 11.24 -9.83
CA ASP A 447 -10.86 11.87 -10.32
C ASP A 447 -10.98 13.41 -10.43
N ALA A 448 -12.21 13.93 -10.52
CA ALA A 448 -12.49 15.37 -10.56
C ALA A 448 -12.79 15.97 -9.18
N PHE A 449 -12.49 15.23 -8.10
CA PHE A 449 -12.67 15.67 -6.72
C PHE A 449 -11.36 15.57 -5.95
N LEU A 450 -10.82 16.72 -5.56
CA LEU A 450 -9.47 16.88 -5.04
C LEU A 450 -9.37 17.76 -3.77
N PRO A 451 -10.34 17.77 -2.84
CA PRO A 451 -10.22 18.61 -1.63
C PRO A 451 -9.11 18.11 -0.68
N PHE A 452 -8.76 16.82 -0.75
CA PHE A 452 -7.73 16.19 0.09
C PHE A 452 -6.41 15.95 -0.65
N SER A 453 -6.19 16.58 -1.82
CA SER A 453 -5.13 16.16 -2.77
C SER A 453 -5.28 14.69 -3.17
N ALA A 454 -4.30 14.13 -3.89
CA ALA A 454 -4.28 12.74 -4.32
C ALA A 454 -2.87 12.15 -4.31
N GLY A 455 -2.77 10.85 -4.53
CA GLY A 455 -1.52 10.10 -4.57
C GLY A 455 -0.78 10.09 -3.23
N ALA A 456 0.55 9.94 -3.29
CA ALA A 456 1.38 9.81 -2.09
C ALA A 456 1.30 11.04 -1.15
N ARG A 457 0.99 12.22 -1.70
CA ARG A 457 0.85 13.49 -0.95
C ARG A 457 -0.60 13.77 -0.51
N ALA A 458 -1.51 12.80 -0.64
CA ALA A 458 -2.87 12.92 -0.13
C ALA A 458 -2.88 13.24 1.38
N CYS A 459 -3.90 13.98 1.81
CA CYS A 459 -4.11 14.41 3.18
C CYS A 459 -4.06 13.22 4.14
N LEU A 460 -3.11 13.27 5.09
CA LEU A 460 -2.96 12.23 6.10
C LEU A 460 -4.12 12.23 7.10
N GLY A 461 -4.68 13.42 7.39
CA GLY A 461 -5.81 13.62 8.28
C GLY A 461 -7.19 13.51 7.64
N ARG A 462 -7.33 12.91 6.45
CA ARG A 462 -8.65 12.80 5.78
C ARG A 462 -9.69 12.11 6.67
N LYS A 463 -9.36 10.95 7.23
CA LYS A 463 -10.28 10.20 8.09
C LYS A 463 -10.54 10.92 9.41
N PHE A 464 -9.55 11.62 9.95
CA PHE A 464 -9.71 12.49 11.13
C PHE A 464 -10.78 13.55 10.86
N PHE A 465 -10.63 14.33 9.78
CA PHE A 465 -11.61 15.33 9.37
C PHE A 465 -12.99 14.71 9.14
N GLU A 466 -13.07 13.62 8.38
CA GLU A 466 -14.35 12.98 8.06
C GLU A 466 -15.07 12.54 9.34
N THR A 467 -14.33 12.02 10.32
CA THR A 467 -14.88 11.56 11.59
C THR A 467 -15.41 12.74 12.42
N GLU A 468 -14.59 13.77 12.61
CA GLU A 468 -14.95 14.99 13.33
C GLU A 468 -16.15 15.69 12.68
N ALA A 469 -16.07 15.96 11.37
CA ALA A 469 -17.06 16.74 10.66
C ALA A 469 -18.40 16.02 10.57
N VAL A 470 -18.42 14.68 10.37
CA VAL A 470 -19.67 13.90 10.38
C VAL A 470 -20.29 13.90 11.76
N ALA A 471 -19.52 13.70 12.84
CA ALA A 471 -20.05 13.73 14.20
C ALA A 471 -20.65 15.11 14.53
N ALA A 472 -19.90 16.19 14.32
CA ALA A 472 -20.34 17.55 14.62
C ALA A 472 -21.59 17.95 13.81
N LEU A 473 -21.59 17.73 12.49
CA LEU A 473 -22.72 18.05 11.62
C LEU A 473 -23.97 17.25 12.00
N THR A 474 -23.81 15.95 12.21
CA THR A 474 -24.93 15.05 12.52
C THR A 474 -25.55 15.39 13.86
N MET A 475 -24.72 15.63 14.89
CA MET A 475 -25.22 16.00 16.22
C MET A 475 -25.96 17.33 16.20
N LEU A 476 -25.41 18.34 15.51
CA LEU A 476 -26.06 19.65 15.41
C LEU A 476 -27.42 19.55 14.72
N VAL A 477 -27.48 18.94 13.54
CA VAL A 477 -28.74 18.84 12.76
C VAL A 477 -29.75 17.90 13.43
N SER A 478 -29.31 16.91 14.19
CA SER A 478 -30.24 16.02 14.93
C SER A 478 -31.04 16.73 16.03
N ARG A 479 -30.55 17.88 16.52
CA ARG A 479 -31.11 18.63 17.64
C ARG A 479 -31.63 20.01 17.25
N TYR A 480 -30.93 20.70 16.37
CA TYR A 480 -31.20 22.08 16.00
C TYR A 480 -31.44 22.21 14.50
N LYS A 481 -32.38 23.09 14.17
CA LYS A 481 -32.56 23.59 12.81
C LYS A 481 -31.73 24.87 12.65
N ILE A 482 -30.93 24.93 11.60
CA ILE A 482 -30.06 26.06 11.29
C ILE A 482 -30.79 26.99 10.33
N GLU A 483 -30.94 28.26 10.70
CA GLU A 483 -31.61 29.28 9.88
C GLU A 483 -30.79 30.57 9.84
N VAL A 484 -30.93 31.34 8.75
CA VAL A 484 -30.29 32.66 8.66
C VAL A 484 -31.19 33.67 9.35
N LYS A 485 -30.71 34.23 10.46
CA LYS A 485 -31.38 35.31 11.20
C LYS A 485 -31.80 36.45 10.26
N ASP A 486 -33.06 36.85 10.35
CA ASP A 486 -33.56 38.04 9.67
C ASP A 486 -33.29 39.27 10.54
N GLU A 487 -32.35 40.10 10.10
CA GLU A 487 -32.00 41.34 10.79
C GLU A 487 -32.78 42.52 10.17
N PRO A 488 -33.33 43.44 10.99
CA PRO A 488 -34.11 44.57 10.48
C PRO A 488 -33.34 45.46 9.50
N GLU A 489 -32.01 45.55 9.67
CA GLU A 489 -31.11 46.32 8.80
C GLU A 489 -31.00 45.77 7.38
N PHE A 490 -31.36 44.49 7.17
CA PHE A 490 -31.40 43.83 5.86
C PHE A 490 -32.84 43.51 5.41
N ALA A 491 -33.84 44.11 6.03
CA ALA A 491 -35.24 43.93 5.64
C ALA A 491 -35.48 44.39 4.18
N GLY A 492 -35.93 43.47 3.34
CA GLY A 492 -36.13 43.73 1.90
C GLY A 492 -34.93 43.41 1.00
N GLU A 493 -33.84 42.85 1.54
CA GLU A 493 -32.73 42.31 0.75
C GLU A 493 -33.20 41.14 -0.12
N THR A 494 -32.76 41.07 -1.39
CA THR A 494 -33.07 39.93 -2.26
C THR A 494 -32.32 38.68 -1.79
N LEU A 495 -32.82 37.49 -2.13
CA LEU A 495 -32.19 36.23 -1.74
C LEU A 495 -30.74 36.12 -2.24
N GLU A 496 -30.47 36.64 -3.44
CA GLU A 496 -29.14 36.66 -4.06
C GLU A 496 -28.16 37.55 -3.28
N ARG A 497 -28.60 38.74 -2.87
CA ARG A 497 -27.77 39.65 -2.05
C ARG A 497 -27.53 39.07 -0.66
N LYS A 498 -28.55 38.47 -0.04
CA LYS A 498 -28.41 37.76 1.24
C LYS A 498 -27.39 36.64 1.13
N LYS A 499 -27.42 35.87 0.03
CA LYS A 499 -26.45 34.80 -0.27
C LYS A 499 -25.04 35.37 -0.48
N GLU A 500 -24.89 36.42 -1.30
CA GLU A 500 -23.60 37.06 -1.54
C GLU A 500 -22.97 37.57 -0.24
N ARG A 501 -23.78 38.18 0.64
CA ARG A 501 -23.36 38.67 1.95
C ARG A 501 -22.92 37.54 2.89
N LEU A 502 -23.71 36.47 3.02
CA LEU A 502 -23.39 35.35 3.92
C LEU A 502 -22.14 34.58 3.48
N PHE A 503 -21.96 34.38 2.16
CA PHE A 503 -20.84 33.63 1.60
C PHE A 503 -19.66 34.51 1.18
N ARG A 504 -19.59 35.76 1.67
CA ARG A 504 -18.36 36.55 1.58
C ARG A 504 -17.21 35.74 2.17
N TYR A 505 -16.06 35.80 1.52
CA TYR A 505 -14.92 34.94 1.86
C TYR A 505 -13.62 35.73 1.94
N TRP A 506 -12.64 35.14 2.61
CA TRP A 506 -11.26 35.58 2.65
C TRP A 506 -10.35 34.38 2.36
N GLN A 507 -9.32 34.59 1.54
CA GLN A 507 -8.30 33.57 1.27
C GLN A 507 -7.05 33.87 2.09
N SER A 508 -6.84 33.11 3.16
CA SER A 508 -5.60 33.08 3.94
C SER A 508 -4.83 31.79 3.59
N VAL A 509 -4.41 31.02 4.60
CA VAL A 509 -3.94 29.63 4.47
C VAL A 509 -5.05 28.76 3.87
N THR A 510 -6.29 28.99 4.29
CA THR A 510 -7.49 28.31 3.80
C THR A 510 -8.50 29.33 3.24
N LEU A 511 -9.44 28.84 2.44
CA LEU A 511 -10.65 29.60 2.09
C LEU A 511 -11.58 29.63 3.31
N ALA A 512 -11.89 30.82 3.80
CA ALA A 512 -12.68 31.04 5.02
C ALA A 512 -13.85 31.99 4.76
N PRO A 513 -14.97 31.86 5.49
CA PRO A 513 -15.99 32.92 5.55
C PRO A 513 -15.41 34.22 6.11
N LEU A 514 -15.82 35.36 5.58
CA LEU A 514 -15.31 36.67 5.98
C LEU A 514 -15.84 37.08 7.36
N HIS A 515 -14.99 37.04 8.38
CA HIS A 515 -15.34 37.46 9.74
C HIS A 515 -15.33 39.00 9.88
N ARG A 516 -16.34 39.57 10.57
CA ARG A 516 -16.47 41.02 10.81
C ARG A 516 -15.23 41.64 11.48
N PHE A 517 -14.50 40.84 12.27
CA PHE A 517 -13.28 41.26 12.99
C PHE A 517 -11.96 40.97 12.26
N THR A 518 -11.96 40.27 11.12
CA THR A 518 -10.74 39.96 10.35
C THR A 518 -10.56 40.82 9.10
N ALA A 519 -11.42 41.82 8.87
CA ALA A 519 -11.13 42.86 7.88
C ALA A 519 -9.78 43.49 8.27
N PRO A 520 -8.70 43.30 7.49
CA PRO A 520 -7.50 44.06 7.72
C PRO A 520 -7.87 45.51 7.42
N CYS A 521 -7.68 46.42 8.37
CA CYS A 521 -7.75 47.87 8.21
C CYS A 521 -6.68 48.42 7.22
N TYR A 522 -6.37 47.71 6.14
CA TYR A 522 -5.33 48.04 5.17
C TYR A 522 -5.89 48.48 3.81
N LEU A 523 -7.20 48.45 3.58
CA LEU A 523 -7.79 48.84 2.28
C LEU A 523 -9.10 49.67 2.35
N ASP A 524 -9.52 50.20 3.50
CA ASP A 524 -10.68 51.12 3.57
C ASP A 524 -10.39 52.53 2.99
N GLY A 525 -9.31 52.70 2.23
CA GLY A 525 -8.94 53.96 1.59
C GLY A 525 -9.30 54.10 0.12
N PHE A 526 -9.65 53.03 -0.59
CA PHE A 526 -9.91 53.11 -2.03
C PHE A 526 -10.92 52.04 -2.48
N THR A 527 -12.20 52.40 -2.49
CA THR A 527 -13.17 52.23 -3.60
C THR A 527 -14.57 52.47 -3.06
N GLU A 528 -15.09 53.68 -3.27
CA GLU A 528 -16.53 53.86 -3.44
C GLU A 528 -16.98 53.02 -4.65
N PRO A 529 -18.19 52.45 -4.63
CA PRO A 529 -18.72 51.73 -5.79
C PRO A 529 -19.16 52.75 -6.85
N ASN A 530 -18.25 53.13 -7.74
CA ASN A 530 -18.61 53.80 -8.98
C ASN A 530 -19.13 52.77 -10.00
N ASP A 531 -20.43 52.85 -10.22
CA ASP A 531 -21.15 52.74 -11.50
C ASP A 531 -20.54 51.87 -12.61
N VAL A 532 -21.25 50.77 -12.92
CA VAL A 532 -21.24 50.21 -14.27
C VAL A 532 -22.59 50.49 -14.92
N ILE A 533 -22.50 51.38 -15.91
CA ILE A 533 -23.47 51.78 -16.91
C ILE A 533 -24.16 50.55 -17.54
N ILE A 534 -25.49 50.46 -17.41
CA ILE A 534 -26.32 49.68 -18.32
C ILE A 534 -27.10 50.68 -19.18
N ALA A 535 -26.88 50.57 -20.49
CA ALA A 535 -27.52 51.37 -21.52
C ALA A 535 -29.05 51.22 -21.47
N GLN A 536 -29.71 52.36 -21.68
CA GLN A 536 -31.15 52.51 -21.85
C GLN A 536 -31.68 51.64 -23.00
N ALA A 537 -32.76 50.91 -22.73
CA ALA A 537 -33.78 50.60 -23.72
C ALA A 537 -35.14 51.00 -23.14
N GLN A 538 -35.92 51.69 -23.96
CA GLN A 538 -37.09 52.49 -23.62
C GLN A 538 -38.31 51.66 -23.16
N SER A 539 -39.15 52.33 -22.37
CA SER A 539 -40.48 51.94 -21.87
C SER A 539 -41.53 51.92 -23.03
N PRO A 540 -42.85 51.61 -22.85
CA PRO A 540 -43.73 52.19 -21.81
C PRO A 540 -44.92 51.36 -21.24
N ALA A 541 -45.38 51.84 -20.07
CA ALA A 541 -46.78 51.96 -19.59
C ALA A 541 -47.55 50.64 -19.24
N SER A 542 -48.28 50.48 -18.12
CA SER A 542 -49.19 51.39 -17.41
C SER A 542 -49.92 50.68 -16.23
N LEU A 543 -50.42 51.46 -15.25
CA LEU A 543 -51.54 51.18 -14.30
C LEU A 543 -51.30 50.12 -13.19
N GLY A 544 -51.59 50.32 -11.90
CA GLY A 544 -52.22 51.42 -11.17
C GLY A 544 -52.65 50.94 -9.77
N ASN A 545 -52.41 51.78 -8.76
CA ASN A 545 -53.15 52.02 -7.51
C ASN A 545 -53.66 50.87 -6.59
N ALA A 546 -53.28 51.00 -5.30
CA ALA A 546 -54.13 51.16 -4.10
C ALA A 546 -53.92 50.16 -2.96
N SER A 547 -53.51 50.71 -1.80
CA SER A 547 -53.76 50.20 -0.44
C SER A 547 -55.02 50.90 0.14
N PRO A 548 -55.48 50.71 1.40
CA PRO A 548 -55.30 49.64 2.41
C PRO A 548 -56.65 49.23 3.11
N ILE A 549 -56.54 48.39 4.18
CA ILE A 549 -57.39 48.28 5.41
C ILE A 549 -57.99 46.88 5.67
N GLY A 550 -57.69 46.33 6.88
CA GLY A 550 -58.62 45.47 7.63
C GLY A 550 -58.11 44.10 8.10
N ARG A 551 -57.65 43.99 9.35
CA ARG A 551 -57.63 42.76 10.19
C ARG A 551 -58.84 42.81 11.15
N PRO A 552 -59.17 41.75 11.93
CA PRO A 552 -59.19 40.28 11.72
C PRO A 552 -60.58 39.70 12.14
N PRO A 553 -60.78 38.36 12.28
CA PRO A 553 -60.63 37.76 13.62
C PRO A 553 -60.21 36.26 13.70
N LEU A 554 -59.62 35.97 14.87
CA LEU A 554 -59.62 34.75 15.71
C LEU A 554 -60.38 33.50 15.22
N LEU A 555 -59.71 32.34 15.24
CA LEU A 555 -60.34 31.03 15.18
C LEU A 555 -59.92 30.18 16.39
N ARG A 556 -60.90 29.90 17.26
CA ARG A 556 -60.85 28.95 18.37
C ARG A 556 -60.92 27.53 17.82
N VAL A 557 -60.05 26.65 18.33
CA VAL A 557 -60.16 25.20 18.17
C VAL A 557 -61.23 24.69 19.15
N ALA A 558 -62.30 24.10 18.64
CA ALA A 558 -63.26 23.32 19.39
C ALA A 558 -63.20 21.87 18.91
N VAL A 559 -63.00 20.97 19.86
CA VAL A 559 -63.08 19.51 19.70
C VAL A 559 -64.54 19.13 19.46
N SER A 560 -64.84 18.41 18.38
CA SER A 560 -66.10 17.65 18.30
C SER A 560 -65.95 16.37 17.47
N THR A 561 -66.31 15.30 18.18
CA THR A 561 -66.75 13.95 17.81
C THR A 561 -67.18 13.67 16.37
N LEU A 562 -66.68 12.54 15.85
CA LEU A 562 -67.15 11.80 14.67
C LEU A 562 -68.65 11.44 14.75
N PRO A 563 -69.34 11.40 13.59
CA PRO A 563 -70.36 10.40 13.33
C PRO A 563 -70.01 9.49 12.14
N SER A 564 -70.26 8.21 12.38
CA SER A 564 -70.27 7.07 11.48
C SER A 564 -71.38 7.18 10.42
N THR A 565 -71.02 7.08 9.13
CA THR A 565 -71.77 6.36 8.07
C THR A 565 -71.03 6.47 6.73
N ILE A 566 -70.35 5.41 6.30
CA ILE A 566 -70.05 5.14 4.89
C ILE A 566 -70.47 3.70 4.63
N LEU A 567 -71.56 3.52 3.89
CA LEU A 567 -71.87 2.26 3.22
C LEU A 567 -72.25 2.60 1.78
N ASN A 568 -71.62 1.84 0.88
CA ASN A 568 -71.97 1.58 -0.53
C ASN A 568 -71.43 2.54 -1.60
N GLU A 569 -70.22 2.25 -2.09
CA GLU A 569 -69.88 2.31 -3.52
C GLU A 569 -68.92 1.14 -3.90
N PRO A 570 -68.95 0.65 -5.15
CA PRO A 570 -68.31 -0.59 -5.57
C PRO A 570 -66.79 -0.43 -5.77
N GLN A 571 -66.05 -1.49 -5.44
CA GLN A 571 -64.59 -1.59 -5.43
C GLN A 571 -63.96 -1.15 -6.76
N SER A 572 -63.26 -0.02 -6.73
CA SER A 572 -62.38 0.45 -7.79
C SER A 572 -60.95 -0.09 -7.59
N SER A 573 -60.28 -0.33 -8.70
CA SER A 573 -58.90 -0.83 -8.84
C SER A 573 -57.89 -0.12 -7.91
N PRO A 574 -56.76 -0.76 -7.55
CA PRO A 574 -55.74 -0.11 -6.70
C PRO A 574 -55.30 1.20 -7.34
N THR A 575 -55.52 2.30 -6.60
CA THR A 575 -55.22 3.65 -7.08
C THR A 575 -53.74 3.95 -6.85
N PHE A 576 -53.04 4.25 -7.94
CA PHE A 576 -51.66 4.68 -7.91
C PHE A 576 -51.59 6.13 -7.42
N CYS A 577 -50.94 6.36 -6.29
CA CYS A 577 -50.78 7.72 -5.78
C CYS A 577 -49.57 8.38 -6.45
N HIS A 578 -49.82 9.27 -7.41
CA HIS A 578 -48.77 10.03 -8.11
C HIS A 578 -47.92 10.96 -7.21
N LYS A 579 -48.33 11.20 -5.96
CA LYS A 579 -47.59 12.03 -5.01
C LYS A 579 -46.51 11.28 -4.24
N CYS A 580 -46.75 10.00 -3.92
CA CYS A 580 -45.80 9.18 -3.16
C CYS A 580 -45.25 7.99 -3.96
N ASN A 581 -45.68 7.84 -5.22
CA ASN A 581 -45.26 6.79 -6.16
C ASN A 581 -45.45 5.36 -5.62
N ARG A 582 -46.49 5.14 -4.81
CA ARG A 582 -46.85 3.83 -4.24
C ARG A 582 -48.31 3.51 -4.54
N PHE A 583 -48.60 2.22 -4.75
CA PHE A 583 -49.97 1.69 -4.77
C PHE A 583 -50.49 1.59 -3.34
N SER A 584 -51.71 2.08 -3.09
CA SER A 584 -52.36 1.91 -1.79
C SER A 584 -52.92 0.48 -1.71
N PRO A 585 -52.59 -0.32 -0.67
CA PRO A 585 -53.13 -1.66 -0.53
C PRO A 585 -54.63 -1.61 -0.21
N GLN A 586 -55.42 -2.49 -0.82
CA GLN A 586 -56.80 -2.72 -0.38
C GLN A 586 -56.79 -3.46 0.97
N THR A 587 -57.57 -2.97 1.92
CA THR A 587 -57.94 -3.73 3.12
C THR A 587 -59.09 -4.66 2.77
N TYR A 588 -58.86 -5.97 2.79
CA TYR A 588 -59.95 -6.94 2.70
C TYR A 588 -60.88 -6.77 3.91
N PRO A 589 -62.21 -6.86 3.74
CA PRO A 589 -63.11 -6.79 4.86
C PRO A 589 -62.77 -7.92 5.85
N PRO A 590 -62.61 -7.61 7.16
CA PRO A 590 -62.30 -8.63 8.15
C PRO A 590 -63.44 -9.66 8.19
N LEU A 591 -63.07 -10.94 8.38
CA LEU A 591 -64.04 -12.00 8.63
C LEU A 591 -65.01 -11.54 9.75
N PRO A 592 -66.34 -11.68 9.56
CA PRO A 592 -67.31 -11.26 10.56
C PRO A 592 -66.97 -11.87 11.92
N PRO A 593 -66.97 -11.11 13.03
CA PRO A 593 -66.51 -11.59 14.34
C PRO A 593 -67.19 -12.88 14.81
N ARG A 594 -68.41 -13.16 14.33
CA ARG A 594 -69.18 -14.38 14.59
C ARG A 594 -68.49 -15.68 14.15
N VAL A 595 -67.50 -15.60 13.26
CA VAL A 595 -66.77 -16.76 12.68
C VAL A 595 -65.48 -17.05 13.44
N ILE A 596 -65.01 -16.14 14.29
CA ILE A 596 -63.74 -16.28 14.99
C ILE A 596 -63.98 -17.00 16.33
N ARG A 597 -63.43 -18.21 16.48
CA ARG A 597 -63.55 -19.08 17.67
C ARG A 597 -64.96 -19.63 17.97
N SER A 598 -65.75 -19.91 16.93
CA SER A 598 -67.00 -20.67 17.04
C SER A 598 -66.90 -22.00 16.29
N ASP A 599 -67.67 -23.01 16.73
CA ASP A 599 -67.87 -24.28 16.01
C ASP A 599 -68.81 -24.10 14.78
N TYR A 600 -68.75 -22.93 14.14
CA TYR A 600 -69.62 -22.57 13.04
C TYR A 600 -69.19 -23.32 11.78
N ILE A 601 -70.09 -24.19 11.28
CA ILE A 601 -69.92 -24.91 10.03
C ILE A 601 -70.69 -24.13 8.94
N PRO A 602 -70.01 -23.56 7.94
CA PRO A 602 -70.66 -22.77 6.90
C PRO A 602 -71.62 -23.63 6.06
N SER A 603 -72.71 -23.02 5.60
CA SER A 603 -73.72 -23.70 4.80
C SER A 603 -73.20 -24.05 3.39
N ALA A 604 -73.81 -25.03 2.73
CA ALA A 604 -73.38 -25.45 1.38
C ALA A 604 -73.42 -24.32 0.33
N GLU A 605 -74.31 -23.34 0.52
CA GLU A 605 -74.44 -22.16 -0.34
C GLU A 605 -73.31 -21.15 -0.10
N GLU A 606 -72.96 -20.88 1.17
CA GLU A 606 -71.82 -20.01 1.53
C GLU A 606 -70.47 -20.60 1.07
N ILE A 607 -70.32 -21.93 1.14
CA ILE A 607 -69.14 -22.64 0.63
C ILE A 607 -69.03 -22.46 -0.89
N LEU A 608 -70.16 -22.57 -1.61
CA LEU A 608 -70.18 -22.42 -3.06
C LEU A 608 -69.83 -20.98 -3.50
N GLU A 609 -70.40 -19.97 -2.84
CA GLU A 609 -70.09 -18.56 -3.12
C GLU A 609 -68.61 -18.25 -2.87
N THR A 610 -68.07 -18.71 -1.73
CA THR A 610 -66.66 -18.52 -1.39
C THR A 610 -65.74 -19.20 -2.40
N HIS A 611 -66.05 -20.42 -2.84
CA HIS A 611 -65.29 -21.10 -3.87
C HIS A 611 -65.36 -20.38 -5.23
N THR A 612 -66.49 -19.79 -5.60
CA THR A 612 -66.58 -19.01 -6.84
C THR A 612 -65.78 -17.71 -6.77
N PHE A 613 -65.72 -17.06 -5.61
CA PHE A 613 -64.89 -15.88 -5.38
C PHE A 613 -63.39 -16.21 -5.48
N ILE A 614 -62.94 -17.24 -4.76
CA ILE A 614 -61.55 -17.71 -4.79
C ILE A 614 -61.12 -18.04 -6.22
N ARG A 615 -61.93 -18.82 -6.97
CA ARG A 615 -61.61 -19.17 -8.36
C ARG A 615 -61.44 -17.95 -9.27
N LYS A 616 -62.20 -16.89 -9.05
CA LYS A 616 -62.13 -15.67 -9.85
C LYS A 616 -60.85 -14.88 -9.56
N GLU A 617 -60.43 -14.83 -8.30
CA GLU A 617 -59.19 -14.18 -7.89
C GLU A 617 -57.95 -15.00 -8.30
N GLU A 618 -58.00 -16.33 -8.15
CA GLU A 618 -56.96 -17.24 -8.64
C GLU A 618 -56.74 -17.10 -10.15
N ALA A 619 -57.82 -16.95 -10.94
CA ALA A 619 -57.72 -16.70 -12.37
C ALA A 619 -57.10 -15.33 -12.73
N GLN A 620 -57.32 -14.30 -11.91
CA GLN A 620 -56.66 -13.00 -12.08
C GLN A 620 -55.18 -13.05 -11.68
N LEU A 621 -54.85 -13.75 -10.60
CA LEU A 621 -53.48 -13.96 -10.16
C LEU A 621 -52.66 -14.65 -11.24
N GLN A 622 -53.19 -15.75 -11.80
CA GLN A 622 -52.54 -16.49 -12.87
C GLN A 622 -52.26 -15.61 -14.10
N ARG A 623 -53.19 -14.72 -14.47
CA ARG A 623 -52.99 -13.77 -15.57
C ARG A 623 -51.87 -12.76 -15.29
N PHE A 624 -51.71 -12.31 -14.04
CA PHE A 624 -50.61 -11.41 -13.68
C PHE A 624 -49.27 -12.15 -13.68
N ASP A 625 -49.23 -13.39 -13.19
CA ASP A 625 -48.02 -14.22 -13.19
C ASP A 625 -47.54 -14.47 -14.63
N GLU A 626 -48.44 -14.78 -15.56
CA GLU A 626 -48.13 -14.92 -16.99
C GLU A 626 -47.53 -13.63 -17.61
N GLU A 627 -48.05 -12.45 -17.26
CA GLU A 627 -47.54 -11.18 -17.76
C GLU A 627 -46.19 -10.80 -17.11
N ILE A 628 -46.00 -11.13 -15.84
CA ILE A 628 -44.72 -10.96 -15.13
C ILE A 628 -43.64 -11.84 -15.79
N GLU A 629 -43.94 -13.10 -16.10
CA GLU A 629 -43.01 -13.97 -16.82
C GLU A 629 -42.68 -13.42 -18.21
N ARG A 630 -43.68 -12.91 -18.95
CA ARG A 630 -43.47 -12.28 -20.25
C ARG A 630 -42.54 -11.06 -20.15
N LEU A 631 -42.75 -10.19 -19.17
CA LEU A 631 -41.92 -9.00 -18.95
C LEU A 631 -40.51 -9.36 -18.48
N HIS A 632 -40.34 -10.36 -17.62
CA HIS A 632 -39.02 -10.88 -17.25
C HIS A 632 -38.27 -11.45 -18.46
N GLY A 633 -38.97 -12.13 -19.38
CA GLY A 633 -38.39 -12.56 -20.65
C GLY A 633 -37.85 -11.40 -21.49
N ILE A 634 -38.64 -10.33 -21.65
CA ILE A 634 -38.25 -9.12 -22.39
C ILE A 634 -37.07 -8.40 -21.70
N ILE A 635 -37.09 -8.31 -20.37
CA ILE A 635 -36.00 -7.71 -19.59
C ILE A 635 -34.72 -8.53 -19.77
N GLY A 636 -34.79 -9.86 -19.71
CA GLY A 636 -33.66 -10.74 -19.95
C GLY A 636 -33.08 -10.58 -21.36
N GLU A 637 -33.94 -10.44 -22.38
CA GLU A 637 -33.51 -10.18 -23.75
C GLU A 637 -32.81 -8.81 -23.89
N LEU A 638 -33.38 -7.75 -23.32
CA LEU A 638 -32.79 -6.41 -23.33
C LEU A 638 -31.45 -6.35 -22.55
N GLN A 639 -31.35 -7.07 -21.43
CA GLN A 639 -30.12 -7.22 -20.68
C GLN A 639 -29.04 -7.95 -21.49
N GLY A 640 -29.40 -9.05 -22.16
CA GLY A 640 -28.50 -9.75 -23.07
C GLY A 640 -28.01 -8.86 -24.22
N GLN A 641 -28.91 -8.08 -24.84
CA GLN A 641 -28.54 -7.12 -25.90
C GLN A 641 -27.62 -6.02 -25.38
N ARG A 642 -27.88 -5.48 -24.18
CA ARG A 642 -27.03 -4.49 -23.51
C ARG A 642 -25.63 -5.03 -23.25
N ASP A 643 -25.51 -6.26 -22.77
CA ASP A 643 -24.22 -6.86 -22.42
C ASP A 643 -23.38 -7.16 -23.67
N ILE A 644 -24.02 -7.60 -24.76
CA ILE A 644 -23.37 -7.74 -26.08
C ILE A 644 -22.87 -6.36 -26.58
N LEU A 645 -23.65 -5.30 -26.40
CA LEU A 645 -23.25 -3.94 -26.78
C LEU A 645 -22.08 -3.43 -25.94
N LEU A 646 -22.08 -3.70 -24.63
CA LEU A 646 -20.97 -3.36 -23.74
C LEU A 646 -19.69 -4.09 -24.11
N GLN A 647 -19.74 -5.39 -24.40
CA GLN A 647 -18.59 -6.14 -24.90
C GLN A 647 -18.03 -5.56 -26.20
N ARG A 648 -18.90 -5.19 -27.15
CA ARG A 648 -18.48 -4.56 -28.42
C ARG A 648 -17.86 -3.18 -28.20
N LEU A 649 -18.40 -2.38 -27.29
CA LEU A 649 -17.85 -1.07 -26.92
C LEU A 649 -16.50 -1.21 -26.23
N ASP A 650 -16.34 -2.16 -25.30
CA ASP A 650 -15.09 -2.39 -24.60
C ASP A 650 -14.01 -2.96 -25.52
N ALA A 651 -14.37 -3.85 -26.45
CA ALA A 651 -13.46 -4.31 -27.50
C ALA A 651 -12.98 -3.12 -28.35
N ARG A 652 -13.87 -2.23 -28.80
CA ARG A 652 -13.48 -1.05 -29.59
C ARG A 652 -12.71 -0.02 -28.77
N ARG A 653 -13.06 0.21 -27.50
CA ARG A 653 -12.33 1.12 -26.58
C ARG A 653 -10.94 0.60 -26.26
N SER A 654 -10.76 -0.71 -26.14
CA SER A 654 -9.44 -1.33 -25.95
C SER A 654 -8.51 -1.12 -27.14
N SER A 655 -9.06 -0.98 -28.36
CA SER A 655 -8.31 -0.64 -29.59
C SER A 655 -7.73 0.78 -29.59
N PHE A 656 -8.31 1.69 -28.80
CA PHE A 656 -7.88 3.09 -28.69
C PHE A 656 -7.11 3.39 -27.40
N SER A 657 -6.94 2.41 -26.51
CA SER A 657 -6.17 2.58 -25.28
C SER A 657 -4.68 2.49 -25.57
N VAL A 658 -3.93 3.52 -25.16
CA VAL A 658 -2.46 3.60 -25.33
C VAL A 658 -1.74 2.47 -24.60
N VAL A 659 -2.36 1.90 -23.56
CA VAL A 659 -1.96 0.66 -22.91
C VAL A 659 -2.99 -0.40 -23.31
N ARG A 660 -2.62 -1.33 -24.19
CA ARG A 660 -3.48 -2.46 -24.55
C ARG A 660 -3.91 -3.16 -23.26
N ARG A 661 -5.21 -3.14 -22.93
CA ARG A 661 -5.72 -3.79 -21.71
C ARG A 661 -5.39 -5.28 -21.76
N VAL A 662 -4.77 -5.77 -20.70
CA VAL A 662 -4.41 -7.18 -20.52
C VAL A 662 -5.70 -8.00 -20.42
N PRO A 663 -5.90 -9.05 -21.24
CA PRO A 663 -7.08 -9.91 -21.19
C PRO A 663 -7.28 -10.56 -19.82
N SER A 664 -8.53 -10.88 -19.45
CA SER A 664 -8.84 -11.47 -18.14
C SER A 664 -8.12 -12.81 -17.93
N GLU A 665 -7.86 -13.56 -18.99
CA GLU A 665 -7.10 -14.81 -18.97
C GLU A 665 -5.66 -14.59 -18.49
N VAL A 666 -5.03 -13.50 -18.94
CA VAL A 666 -3.66 -13.15 -18.53
C VAL A 666 -3.66 -12.62 -17.09
N TRP A 667 -4.69 -11.87 -16.68
CA TRP A 667 -4.86 -11.51 -15.27
C TRP A 667 -5.04 -12.71 -14.35
N ILE A 668 -5.80 -13.72 -14.77
CA ILE A 668 -5.95 -14.98 -14.02
C ILE A 668 -4.59 -15.65 -13.86
N GLN A 669 -3.77 -15.72 -14.91
CA GLN A 669 -2.41 -16.27 -14.85
C GLN A 669 -1.54 -15.48 -13.86
N ILE A 670 -1.55 -14.14 -13.95
CA ILE A 670 -0.80 -13.27 -13.03
C ILE A 670 -1.25 -13.50 -11.59
N PHE A 671 -2.55 -13.42 -11.31
CA PHE A 671 -3.08 -13.63 -9.95
C PHE A 671 -2.79 -15.04 -9.45
N THR A 672 -2.81 -16.03 -10.33
CA THR A 672 -2.46 -17.42 -9.98
C THR A 672 -1.03 -17.48 -9.49
N VAL A 673 -0.07 -16.83 -10.16
CA VAL A 673 1.33 -16.78 -9.68
C VAL A 673 1.49 -16.08 -8.33
N PHE A 674 0.68 -15.05 -8.05
CA PHE A 674 0.74 -14.33 -6.75
C PHE A 674 0.02 -15.06 -5.61
N CYS A 675 -1.05 -15.80 -5.91
CA CYS A 675 -1.86 -16.51 -4.93
C CYS A 675 -1.42 -17.98 -4.74
N THR A 676 -0.79 -18.58 -5.75
CA THR A 676 -0.35 -19.98 -5.75
C THR A 676 1.17 -20.05 -5.94
N ASP A 677 1.80 -20.93 -5.18
CA ASP A 677 3.22 -21.25 -5.29
C ASP A 677 3.37 -22.32 -6.39
N PRO A 678 3.95 -22.01 -7.58
CA PRO A 678 4.05 -22.95 -8.69
C PRO A 678 5.14 -24.01 -8.46
N GLU A 679 6.16 -23.71 -7.65
CA GLU A 679 7.30 -24.59 -7.45
C GLU A 679 7.17 -25.33 -6.12
N GLY A 680 6.69 -26.57 -6.23
CA GLY A 680 6.74 -27.49 -5.11
C GLY A 680 8.14 -27.59 -4.52
N PHE A 681 8.20 -27.46 -3.19
CA PHE A 681 9.25 -28.03 -2.33
C PHE A 681 10.66 -27.45 -2.48
N THR A 682 10.92 -26.29 -1.87
CA THR A 682 12.20 -26.03 -1.17
C THR A 682 11.95 -25.16 0.07
N SER A 683 12.71 -25.41 1.14
CA SER A 683 12.64 -24.71 2.43
C SER A 683 13.27 -23.32 2.36
N SER A 684 12.76 -22.43 1.50
CA SER A 684 13.26 -21.05 1.43
C SER A 684 12.37 -20.09 2.23
N SER A 685 13.02 -19.28 3.04
CA SER A 685 12.49 -18.38 4.07
C SER A 685 11.82 -17.12 3.52
N ASP A 686 11.21 -17.16 2.33
CA ASP A 686 10.69 -15.96 1.67
C ASP A 686 9.16 -15.94 1.54
N ASP A 687 8.48 -15.69 2.66
CA ASP A 687 7.03 -15.46 2.74
C ASP A 687 6.61 -14.06 2.22
N ARG A 688 7.55 -13.24 1.70
CA ARG A 688 7.35 -11.80 1.50
C ARG A 688 6.46 -11.38 0.32
N PHE A 689 6.02 -12.31 -0.53
CA PHE A 689 5.25 -11.98 -1.76
C PHE A 689 3.87 -12.65 -1.89
N ARG A 690 3.41 -13.41 -0.87
CA ARG A 690 2.13 -14.13 -0.96
C ARG A 690 0.95 -13.21 -0.65
N VAL A 691 0.06 -13.00 -1.62
CA VAL A 691 -1.12 -12.13 -1.48
C VAL A 691 -2.39 -12.98 -1.54
N SER A 692 -3.26 -12.84 -0.54
CA SER A 692 -4.55 -13.56 -0.52
C SER A 692 -5.44 -13.11 -1.69
N PRO A 693 -6.25 -14.01 -2.30
CA PRO A 693 -7.27 -13.63 -3.27
C PRO A 693 -8.20 -12.52 -2.75
N PHE A 694 -8.46 -12.50 -1.43
CA PHE A 694 -9.21 -11.43 -0.78
C PHE A 694 -8.54 -10.07 -0.94
N THR A 695 -7.23 -9.98 -0.70
CA THR A 695 -6.47 -8.72 -0.84
C THR A 695 -6.48 -8.23 -2.28
N LEU A 696 -6.32 -9.12 -3.26
CA LEU A 696 -6.40 -8.74 -4.67
C LEU A 696 -7.82 -8.27 -5.07
N SER A 697 -8.87 -8.82 -4.44
CA SER A 697 -10.27 -8.41 -4.68
C SER A 697 -10.61 -7.01 -4.16
N LEU A 698 -9.75 -6.42 -3.32
CA LEU A 698 -9.91 -5.06 -2.78
C LEU A 698 -9.34 -3.98 -3.70
N VAL A 699 -8.58 -4.35 -4.73
CA VAL A 699 -7.90 -3.38 -5.61
C VAL A 699 -8.89 -2.62 -6.50
N CYS A 700 -9.70 -3.32 -7.28
CA CYS A 700 -10.75 -2.71 -8.10
C CYS A 700 -11.87 -3.70 -8.43
N SER A 701 -12.98 -3.20 -8.97
CA SER A 701 -14.14 -4.03 -9.34
C SER A 701 -13.81 -5.05 -10.45
N HIS A 702 -12.92 -4.72 -11.39
CA HIS A 702 -12.52 -5.64 -12.46
C HIS A 702 -11.72 -6.83 -11.91
N TRP A 703 -10.71 -6.58 -11.05
CA TRP A 703 -9.94 -7.62 -10.39
C TRP A 703 -10.83 -8.49 -9.50
N ARG A 704 -11.73 -7.87 -8.73
CA ARG A 704 -12.73 -8.60 -7.95
C ARG A 704 -13.58 -9.54 -8.81
N SER A 705 -14.05 -9.05 -9.95
CA SER A 705 -14.83 -9.87 -10.90
C SER A 705 -14.01 -11.07 -11.39
N ILE A 706 -12.77 -10.85 -11.81
CA ILE A 706 -11.88 -11.92 -12.27
C ILE A 706 -11.66 -12.96 -11.16
N ILE A 707 -11.35 -12.51 -9.95
CA ILE A 707 -11.02 -13.38 -8.81
C ILE A 707 -12.21 -14.22 -8.36
N VAL A 708 -13.42 -13.64 -8.36
CA VAL A 708 -14.64 -14.34 -7.95
C VAL A 708 -14.98 -15.50 -8.90
N HIS A 709 -14.60 -15.39 -10.17
CA HIS A 709 -14.87 -16.38 -11.22
C HIS A 709 -13.70 -17.32 -11.52
N ALA A 710 -12.60 -17.26 -10.75
CA ALA A 710 -11.40 -18.07 -10.95
C ALA A 710 -11.16 -19.04 -9.77
N PRO A 711 -11.68 -20.29 -9.81
CA PRO A 711 -11.59 -21.25 -8.69
C PRO A 711 -10.16 -21.59 -8.26
N LEU A 712 -9.21 -21.58 -9.20
CA LEU A 712 -7.79 -21.91 -8.95
C LEU A 712 -7.14 -20.97 -7.92
N LEU A 713 -7.58 -19.71 -7.84
CA LEU A 713 -7.05 -18.75 -6.88
C LEU A 713 -7.42 -19.11 -5.43
N TRP A 714 -8.52 -19.83 -5.24
CA TRP A 714 -9.06 -20.20 -3.93
C TRP A 714 -8.55 -21.55 -3.42
N CYS A 715 -7.70 -22.22 -4.20
CA CYS A 715 -7.20 -23.55 -3.88
C CYS A 715 -6.07 -23.54 -2.84
N SER A 716 -5.52 -22.38 -2.44
CA SER A 716 -4.39 -22.30 -1.51
C SER A 716 -4.73 -21.39 -0.33
N ILE A 717 -4.59 -21.90 0.90
CA ILE A 717 -4.80 -21.11 2.12
C ILE A 717 -3.76 -21.45 3.19
N SER A 718 -3.22 -20.40 3.83
CA SER A 718 -2.33 -20.49 4.98
C SER A 718 -2.98 -19.86 6.20
N VAL A 719 -3.10 -20.63 7.28
CA VAL A 719 -3.77 -20.23 8.52
C VAL A 719 -2.74 -20.14 9.65
N ASN A 720 -2.63 -18.95 10.26
CA ASN A 720 -1.88 -18.76 11.50
C ASN A 720 -2.83 -18.80 12.69
N LEU A 721 -2.76 -19.86 13.49
CA LEU A 721 -3.69 -20.10 14.60
C LEU A 721 -3.58 -19.05 15.72
N ARG A 722 -2.45 -18.34 15.87
CA ARG A 722 -2.27 -17.34 16.96
C ARG A 722 -2.82 -15.94 16.67
N GLN A 723 -3.15 -15.62 15.41
CA GLN A 723 -3.36 -14.22 14.99
C GLN A 723 -4.81 -13.85 14.66
N GLN A 724 -5.74 -14.81 14.51
CA GLN A 724 -7.05 -14.51 13.91
C GLN A 724 -8.21 -15.02 14.77
N SER A 725 -9.09 -14.09 15.16
CA SER A 725 -10.25 -14.33 16.04
C SER A 725 -11.52 -14.80 15.33
N ASP A 726 -11.61 -14.72 13.99
CA ASP A 726 -12.70 -15.32 13.18
C ASP A 726 -12.20 -15.76 11.79
N ILE A 727 -11.92 -17.05 11.61
CA ILE A 727 -11.36 -17.63 10.36
C ILE A 727 -12.25 -18.69 9.74
N ARG A 728 -13.33 -19.07 10.42
CA ARG A 728 -14.25 -20.09 9.96
C ARG A 728 -14.91 -19.67 8.64
N GLY A 729 -15.35 -18.41 8.55
CA GLY A 729 -15.94 -17.86 7.31
C GLY A 729 -14.94 -17.81 6.15
N ILE A 730 -13.66 -17.55 6.42
CA ILE A 730 -12.58 -17.52 5.42
C ILE A 730 -12.33 -18.93 4.87
N LEU A 731 -12.25 -19.92 5.75
CA LEU A 731 -12.05 -21.32 5.40
C LEU A 731 -13.23 -21.88 4.60
N GLU A 732 -14.45 -21.56 5.01
CA GLU A 732 -15.65 -21.97 4.29
C GLU A 732 -15.74 -21.33 2.91
N THR A 733 -15.30 -20.07 2.78
CA THR A 733 -15.25 -19.38 1.49
C THR A 733 -14.25 -20.03 0.55
N HIS A 734 -13.03 -20.35 1.02
CA HIS A 734 -12.04 -21.04 0.18
C HIS A 734 -12.56 -22.40 -0.28
N ARG A 735 -13.15 -23.20 0.64
CA ARG A 735 -13.77 -24.49 0.30
C ARG A 735 -14.88 -24.37 -0.75
N LYS A 736 -15.78 -23.37 -0.60
CA LYS A 736 -16.88 -23.15 -1.55
C LYS A 736 -16.39 -22.65 -2.90
N LYS A 737 -15.36 -21.80 -2.92
CA LYS A 737 -14.87 -21.14 -4.14
C LYS A 737 -13.83 -21.96 -4.91
N SER A 738 -13.14 -22.90 -4.26
CA SER A 738 -12.28 -23.88 -4.95
C SER A 738 -13.07 -24.89 -5.79
N ASN A 739 -14.37 -25.04 -5.53
CA ASN A 739 -15.25 -26.02 -6.18
C ASN A 739 -14.65 -27.44 -6.05
N ASP A 740 -14.53 -28.21 -7.13
CA ASP A 740 -13.97 -29.58 -7.14
C ASP A 740 -12.42 -29.63 -7.21
N HIS A 741 -11.73 -28.49 -7.17
CA HIS A 741 -10.27 -28.46 -7.27
C HIS A 741 -9.60 -28.84 -5.95
N PRO A 742 -8.49 -29.62 -5.98
CA PRO A 742 -7.75 -29.97 -4.78
C PRO A 742 -7.17 -28.74 -4.07
N MET A 743 -7.35 -28.67 -2.75
CA MET A 743 -6.87 -27.58 -1.92
C MET A 743 -5.49 -27.88 -1.31
N ARG A 744 -4.63 -26.85 -1.30
CA ARG A 744 -3.40 -26.76 -0.52
C ARG A 744 -3.68 -26.01 0.78
N LEU A 745 -3.49 -26.70 1.90
CA LEU A 745 -3.76 -26.17 3.23
C LEU A 745 -2.48 -26.13 4.06
N ARG A 746 -2.11 -24.94 4.55
CA ARG A 746 -0.98 -24.73 5.46
C ARG A 746 -1.46 -24.25 6.82
N LEU A 747 -1.09 -24.94 7.89
CA LEU A 747 -1.41 -24.61 9.28
C LEU A 747 -0.14 -24.30 10.04
N VAL A 748 -0.07 -23.11 10.65
CA VAL A 748 1.12 -22.63 11.35
C VAL A 748 0.76 -22.01 12.69
N ILE A 749 1.62 -22.19 13.69
CA ILE A 749 1.58 -21.44 14.95
C ILE A 749 2.83 -20.56 15.00
N ARG A 750 2.72 -19.27 14.63
CA ARG A 750 3.85 -18.31 14.74
C ARG A 750 3.60 -17.31 15.86
N ASN A 751 4.64 -17.06 16.66
CA ASN A 751 4.64 -15.94 17.60
C ASN A 751 5.00 -14.64 16.84
N PRO A 752 4.20 -13.56 16.92
CA PRO A 752 4.42 -12.35 16.13
C PRO A 752 5.73 -11.61 16.47
N ILE A 753 6.40 -11.94 17.57
CA ILE A 753 7.58 -11.22 18.07
C ILE A 753 8.89 -11.61 17.35
N PHE A 754 8.94 -12.73 16.62
CA PHE A 754 10.22 -13.27 16.11
C PHE A 754 10.42 -13.23 14.59
N SER A 755 9.53 -12.59 13.82
CA SER A 755 9.68 -12.49 12.36
C SER A 755 10.69 -11.44 11.86
N SER A 756 11.39 -10.72 12.76
CA SER A 756 12.42 -9.73 12.39
C SER A 756 13.86 -10.22 12.50
N MET A 757 14.11 -11.44 12.97
CA MET A 757 15.46 -12.01 12.95
C MET A 757 15.62 -12.92 11.74
N GLY A 758 16.59 -12.59 10.88
CA GLY A 758 16.94 -13.38 9.70
C GLY A 758 17.29 -14.83 10.03
N PRO A 759 17.41 -15.69 9.00
CA PRO A 759 17.64 -17.12 9.20
C PRO A 759 18.99 -17.33 9.87
N GLY A 760 18.98 -17.82 11.12
CA GLY A 760 20.21 -18.13 11.86
C GLY A 760 20.21 -17.93 13.37
N ARG A 761 19.08 -17.64 14.03
CA ARG A 761 19.00 -17.64 15.50
C ARG A 761 17.89 -18.56 16.01
N GLU A 762 18.15 -19.86 16.03
CA GLU A 762 17.54 -20.72 17.04
C GLU A 762 18.27 -20.48 18.35
N THR A 763 17.74 -19.57 19.17
CA THR A 763 18.11 -19.52 20.58
C THR A 763 17.45 -20.69 21.29
N VAL A 764 18.28 -21.65 21.69
CA VAL A 764 17.97 -22.60 22.77
C VAL A 764 17.47 -21.79 23.96
N PHE A 765 16.17 -21.92 24.28
CA PHE A 765 15.66 -21.49 25.57
C PHE A 765 15.40 -22.74 26.44
N PRO A 766 15.83 -22.72 27.71
CA PRO A 766 15.59 -23.82 28.64
C PRO A 766 14.10 -23.99 28.91
N SER A 767 13.72 -25.22 29.24
CA SER A 767 12.39 -25.74 29.57
C SER A 767 11.71 -25.12 30.81
N HIS A 768 11.87 -23.82 31.09
CA HIS A 768 11.26 -23.14 32.23
C HIS A 768 10.72 -21.75 31.85
N ALA A 769 9.57 -21.73 31.18
CA ALA A 769 8.65 -20.59 31.16
C ALA A 769 7.22 -21.10 31.35
N ALA A 770 6.93 -21.56 32.56
CA ALA A 770 5.58 -21.83 33.02
C ALA A 770 4.81 -20.50 33.07
N GLY A 771 3.81 -20.31 32.20
CA GLY A 771 2.98 -19.09 32.24
C GLY A 771 2.05 -18.83 31.05
N TRP A 772 2.16 -19.55 29.93
CA TRP A 772 1.34 -19.31 28.72
C TRP A 772 0.58 -20.57 28.24
N ASP A 773 0.19 -21.43 29.16
CA ASP A 773 -0.52 -22.69 28.91
C ASP A 773 -2.02 -22.60 29.28
N SER A 774 -2.74 -21.58 28.81
CA SER A 774 -4.19 -21.71 28.67
C SER A 774 -4.55 -21.98 27.21
N PRO A 775 -5.24 -23.10 26.91
CA PRO A 775 -5.78 -23.33 25.57
C PRO A 775 -6.88 -22.29 25.32
N GLN A 776 -6.69 -21.40 24.35
CA GLN A 776 -7.82 -20.67 23.81
C GLN A 776 -8.66 -21.70 23.05
N SER A 777 -9.88 -21.98 23.53
CA SER A 777 -10.84 -22.94 22.93
C SER A 777 -11.08 -22.71 21.43
N TYR A 778 -10.73 -21.52 20.93
CA TYR A 778 -10.89 -21.10 19.56
C TYR A 778 -9.92 -21.79 18.57
N ASP A 779 -8.63 -21.95 18.93
CA ASP A 779 -7.62 -22.59 18.06
C ASP A 779 -7.97 -24.06 17.77
N GLU A 780 -8.52 -24.74 18.78
CA GLU A 780 -8.99 -26.13 18.71
C GLU A 780 -10.23 -26.26 17.81
N LEU A 781 -11.18 -25.33 17.90
CA LEU A 781 -12.38 -25.32 17.05
C LEU A 781 -12.03 -25.15 15.57
N VAL A 782 -11.03 -24.32 15.26
CA VAL A 782 -10.55 -24.11 13.89
C VAL A 782 -9.89 -25.37 13.35
N CYS A 783 -8.96 -25.96 14.11
CA CYS A 783 -8.30 -27.19 13.71
C CYS A 783 -9.31 -28.32 13.50
N ARG A 784 -10.32 -28.40 14.37
CA ARG A 784 -11.44 -29.33 14.24
C ARG A 784 -12.23 -29.11 12.95
N PHE A 785 -12.62 -27.87 12.66
CA PHE A 785 -13.35 -27.54 11.43
C PHE A 785 -12.58 -27.99 10.18
N ILE A 786 -11.28 -27.75 10.15
CA ILE A 786 -10.39 -28.14 9.06
C ILE A 786 -10.36 -29.67 8.88
N LEU A 787 -10.16 -30.41 9.98
CA LEU A 787 -10.07 -31.87 9.96
C LEU A 787 -11.40 -32.53 9.57
N GLU A 788 -12.54 -31.91 9.91
CA GLU A 788 -13.88 -32.41 9.59
C GLU A 788 -14.35 -32.02 8.18
N HIS A 789 -14.05 -30.81 7.70
CA HIS A 789 -14.71 -30.23 6.52
C HIS A 789 -13.80 -30.02 5.30
N CYS A 790 -12.47 -29.98 5.48
CA CYS A 790 -11.53 -29.68 4.40
C CYS A 790 -10.71 -30.89 3.92
N THR A 791 -10.74 -32.02 4.65
CA THR A 791 -9.90 -33.20 4.39
C THR A 791 -10.22 -33.93 3.09
N VAL A 792 -11.49 -33.96 2.67
CA VAL A 792 -11.93 -34.63 1.43
C VAL A 792 -11.39 -33.95 0.17
N GLN A 793 -11.27 -32.61 0.19
CA GLN A 793 -10.78 -31.82 -0.94
C GLN A 793 -9.28 -31.50 -0.83
N CYS A 794 -8.60 -31.94 0.23
CA CYS A 794 -7.20 -31.60 0.47
C CYS A 794 -6.26 -32.41 -0.44
N GLY A 795 -5.58 -31.71 -1.35
CA GLY A 795 -4.54 -32.26 -2.22
C GLY A 795 -3.14 -32.14 -1.61
N GLU A 796 -2.88 -31.05 -0.87
CA GLU A 796 -1.60 -30.86 -0.17
C GLU A 796 -1.85 -30.34 1.25
N LEU A 797 -1.15 -30.91 2.23
CA LEU A 797 -1.29 -30.55 3.63
C LEU A 797 0.08 -30.19 4.24
N ASP A 798 0.18 -29.02 4.86
CA ASP A 798 1.41 -28.52 5.51
C ASP A 798 1.13 -28.19 6.98
N LEU A 799 1.64 -29.01 7.90
CA LEU A 799 1.39 -28.93 9.34
C LEU A 799 2.66 -28.45 10.08
N GLN A 800 2.64 -27.20 10.53
CA GLN A 800 3.71 -26.54 11.28
C GLN A 800 3.27 -26.28 12.73
N LEU A 801 2.84 -27.35 13.42
CA LEU A 801 2.16 -27.29 14.73
C LEU A 801 2.97 -27.93 15.88
N GLY A 802 3.88 -28.86 15.57
CA GLY A 802 4.71 -29.59 16.55
C GLY A 802 3.91 -30.32 17.63
N HIS A 803 4.44 -30.37 18.86
CA HIS A 803 3.84 -31.07 20.01
C HIS A 803 2.39 -30.62 20.35
N ARG A 804 1.97 -29.43 19.92
CA ARG A 804 0.60 -28.92 20.12
C ARG A 804 -0.42 -29.71 19.31
N PHE A 805 -0.02 -30.30 18.18
CA PHE A 805 -0.89 -31.16 17.37
C PHE A 805 -1.41 -32.35 18.17
N ASP A 806 -0.53 -33.00 18.93
CA ASP A 806 -0.88 -34.17 19.73
C ASP A 806 -1.85 -33.82 20.86
N LYS A 807 -1.70 -32.63 21.46
CA LYS A 807 -2.63 -32.09 22.45
C LYS A 807 -4.03 -31.82 21.85
N ILE A 808 -4.08 -31.16 20.69
CA ILE A 808 -5.36 -30.82 20.00
C ILE A 808 -6.14 -32.10 19.63
N ILE A 809 -5.45 -33.11 19.11
CA ILE A 809 -6.11 -34.36 18.69
C ILE A 809 -6.51 -35.21 19.90
N SER A 810 -5.73 -35.23 20.98
CA SER A 810 -6.06 -36.01 22.17
C SER A 810 -7.27 -35.47 22.94
N GLU A 811 -7.49 -34.15 22.98
CA GLU A 811 -8.60 -33.49 23.70
C GLU A 811 -9.91 -33.39 22.88
N SER A 812 -9.90 -33.72 21.57
CA SER A 812 -11.10 -33.63 20.71
C SER A 812 -12.22 -34.61 21.11
N THR A 813 -13.45 -34.12 21.32
CA THR A 813 -14.60 -34.94 21.74
C THR A 813 -15.40 -35.59 20.59
N SER A 814 -15.10 -35.27 19.32
CA SER A 814 -15.78 -35.84 18.13
C SER A 814 -15.11 -37.12 17.62
N HIS A 815 -15.89 -38.02 17.01
CA HIS A 815 -15.44 -39.30 16.43
C HIS A 815 -14.36 -39.07 15.35
N ILE A 816 -13.07 -39.23 15.70
CA ILE A 816 -11.94 -39.27 14.75
C ILE A 816 -11.96 -40.57 13.90
N GLU A 817 -12.89 -41.49 14.17
CA GLU A 817 -13.15 -42.67 13.36
C GLU A 817 -13.74 -42.27 12.00
N GLY A 818 -12.89 -42.02 11.00
CA GLY A 818 -13.32 -41.80 9.61
C GLY A 818 -12.59 -40.73 8.81
N VAL A 819 -11.53 -40.11 9.33
CA VAL A 819 -10.76 -39.12 8.56
C VAL A 819 -10.10 -39.79 7.34
N SER A 820 -10.52 -39.38 6.15
CA SER A 820 -10.03 -39.88 4.86
C SER A 820 -9.44 -38.74 4.05
N PHE A 821 -8.32 -39.01 3.38
CA PHE A 821 -7.58 -38.06 2.54
C PHE A 821 -7.52 -38.56 1.09
N PRO A 822 -8.66 -38.66 0.39
CA PRO A 822 -8.73 -39.34 -0.91
C PRO A 822 -7.94 -38.65 -2.04
N LEU A 823 -7.69 -37.33 -1.90
CA LEU A 823 -6.99 -36.51 -2.89
C LEU A 823 -5.57 -36.12 -2.49
N LEU A 824 -5.12 -36.46 -1.27
CA LEU A 824 -3.85 -36.00 -0.74
C LEU A 824 -2.67 -36.64 -1.48
N THR A 825 -1.84 -35.81 -2.11
CA THR A 825 -0.63 -36.22 -2.85
C THR A 825 0.66 -35.83 -2.13
N SER A 826 0.60 -34.79 -1.28
CA SER A 826 1.74 -34.16 -0.63
C SER A 826 1.46 -33.83 0.84
N LEU A 827 2.39 -34.17 1.73
CA LEU A 827 2.31 -33.88 3.17
C LEU A 827 3.61 -33.24 3.68
N LYS A 828 3.53 -32.11 4.39
CA LYS A 828 4.67 -31.42 5.02
C LYS A 828 4.50 -31.34 6.54
N LEU A 829 5.58 -31.59 7.28
CA LEU A 829 5.59 -31.71 8.73
C LEU A 829 6.71 -30.85 9.33
N GLY A 830 6.34 -29.83 10.10
CA GLY A 830 7.22 -28.75 10.57
C GLY A 830 7.96 -28.94 11.89
N ALA A 831 7.63 -29.97 12.67
CA ALA A 831 8.27 -30.27 13.95
C ALA A 831 8.11 -31.77 14.29
N SER A 832 8.66 -32.21 15.42
CA SER A 832 8.46 -33.59 15.90
C SER A 832 7.00 -33.83 16.28
N PHE A 833 6.41 -34.84 15.67
CA PHE A 833 5.07 -35.36 15.98
C PHE A 833 5.23 -36.70 16.70
N SER A 834 4.36 -37.01 17.66
CA SER A 834 4.38 -38.30 18.35
C SER A 834 3.12 -39.13 18.10
N SER A 835 3.29 -40.44 17.98
CA SER A 835 2.19 -41.42 17.91
C SER A 835 1.72 -41.86 19.32
N SER A 836 1.98 -41.04 20.35
CA SER A 836 1.91 -41.47 21.75
C SER A 836 0.49 -41.69 22.29
N THR A 837 -0.53 -41.07 21.70
CA THR A 837 -1.92 -41.18 22.17
C THR A 837 -2.77 -42.05 21.24
N PRO A 838 -3.77 -42.80 21.75
CA PRO A 838 -4.64 -43.62 20.92
C PRO A 838 -5.36 -42.85 19.80
N ARG A 839 -5.66 -41.56 20.01
CA ARG A 839 -6.33 -40.70 19.04
C ARG A 839 -5.40 -40.18 17.94
N THR A 840 -4.16 -39.81 18.29
CA THR A 840 -3.15 -39.46 17.26
C THR A 840 -2.81 -40.68 16.41
N GLN A 841 -2.80 -41.89 16.99
CA GLN A 841 -2.67 -43.14 16.24
C GLN A 841 -3.81 -43.35 15.23
N LEU A 842 -5.06 -42.99 15.57
CA LEU A 842 -6.18 -43.08 14.63
C LEU A 842 -6.04 -42.11 13.45
N PHE A 843 -5.62 -40.87 13.70
CA PHE A 843 -5.34 -39.90 12.64
C PHE A 843 -4.26 -40.40 11.67
N TRP A 844 -3.11 -40.84 12.22
CA TRP A 844 -2.01 -41.36 11.40
C TRP A 844 -2.35 -42.68 10.71
N ARG A 845 -3.19 -43.52 11.35
CA ARG A 845 -3.79 -44.68 10.68
C ARG A 845 -4.64 -44.25 9.48
N GLY A 846 -5.41 -43.17 9.59
CA GLY A 846 -6.16 -42.57 8.48
C GLY A 846 -5.25 -42.10 7.35
N VAL A 847 -4.18 -41.35 7.66
CA VAL A 847 -3.18 -40.95 6.64
C VAL A 847 -2.53 -42.17 5.98
N ARG A 848 -2.19 -43.21 6.75
CA ARG A 848 -1.53 -44.41 6.25
C ARG A 848 -2.43 -45.32 5.42
N THR A 849 -3.72 -45.43 5.77
CA THR A 849 -4.65 -46.40 5.16
C THR A 849 -5.68 -45.77 4.22
N ALA A 850 -5.95 -44.47 4.34
CA ALA A 850 -6.98 -43.72 3.62
C ALA A 850 -6.42 -42.49 2.86
N ALA A 851 -5.11 -42.47 2.55
CA ALA A 851 -4.49 -41.54 1.61
C ALA A 851 -3.79 -42.29 0.45
N PRO A 852 -4.55 -42.89 -0.48
CA PRO A 852 -3.99 -43.78 -1.53
C PRO A 852 -3.13 -43.03 -2.55
N LYS A 853 -3.23 -41.70 -2.63
CA LYS A 853 -2.51 -40.86 -3.59
C LYS A 853 -1.26 -40.18 -3.00
N LEU A 854 -0.97 -40.38 -1.71
CA LEU A 854 0.14 -39.70 -1.02
C LEU A 854 1.48 -40.29 -1.48
N THR A 855 2.21 -39.56 -2.31
CA THR A 855 3.52 -39.99 -2.83
C THR A 855 4.66 -39.10 -2.39
N GLN A 856 4.38 -37.90 -1.88
CA GLN A 856 5.40 -36.91 -1.51
C GLN A 856 5.29 -36.52 -0.03
N VAL A 857 6.40 -36.61 0.71
CA VAL A 857 6.46 -36.19 2.11
C VAL A 857 7.68 -35.31 2.34
N ALA A 858 7.49 -34.19 3.05
CA ALA A 858 8.57 -33.41 3.64
C ALA A 858 8.43 -33.34 5.16
N SER A 859 9.51 -33.53 5.91
CA SER A 859 9.48 -33.43 7.38
C SER A 859 10.75 -32.83 7.96
N THR A 860 10.62 -32.02 9.02
CA THR A 860 11.75 -31.49 9.79
C THR A 860 12.20 -32.41 10.95
N SER A 861 11.62 -33.61 11.02
CA SER A 861 12.03 -34.66 11.95
C SER A 861 11.83 -36.01 11.27
N LEU A 862 12.42 -37.08 11.80
CA LEU A 862 12.10 -38.42 11.30
C LEU A 862 10.75 -38.84 11.86
N PRO A 863 9.69 -39.01 11.05
CA PRO A 863 8.41 -39.47 11.54
C PRO A 863 8.53 -40.93 12.00
N ASP A 864 7.70 -41.34 12.97
CA ASP A 864 7.64 -42.72 13.42
C ASP A 864 7.29 -43.65 12.23
N PRO A 865 7.96 -44.80 12.07
CA PRO A 865 7.67 -45.79 11.03
C PRO A 865 6.16 -46.09 10.85
N ASN A 866 5.37 -45.98 11.93
CA ASN A 866 3.95 -46.27 11.88
C ASN A 866 3.07 -45.12 11.34
N MET A 867 3.61 -43.91 11.14
CA MET A 867 2.81 -42.72 10.81
C MET A 867 2.48 -42.59 9.33
N LEU A 868 3.40 -42.99 8.45
CA LEU A 868 3.34 -42.71 7.02
C LEU A 868 3.32 -43.99 6.18
N PRO A 869 2.74 -43.95 4.97
CA PRO A 869 2.78 -45.08 4.05
C PRO A 869 4.09 -45.09 3.26
N TYR A 870 5.23 -45.39 3.90
CA TYR A 870 6.57 -45.31 3.28
C TYR A 870 6.71 -46.09 1.95
N LYS A 871 6.04 -47.24 1.82
CA LYS A 871 6.09 -48.11 0.62
C LYS A 871 5.57 -47.48 -0.67
N GLN A 872 4.71 -46.45 -0.59
CA GLN A 872 4.14 -45.78 -1.77
C GLN A 872 4.81 -44.43 -2.09
N LEU A 873 5.75 -43.96 -1.26
CA LEU A 873 6.41 -42.67 -1.46
C LEU A 873 7.36 -42.71 -2.64
N THR A 874 7.26 -41.71 -3.52
CA THR A 874 8.19 -41.45 -4.62
C THR A 874 9.12 -40.28 -4.31
N LYS A 875 8.74 -39.37 -3.40
CA LYS A 875 9.58 -38.26 -2.94
C LYS A 875 9.59 -38.13 -1.41
N LEU A 876 10.78 -38.03 -0.82
CA LEU A 876 10.98 -37.86 0.61
C LEU A 876 12.02 -36.77 0.88
N ASP A 877 11.59 -35.68 1.54
CA ASP A 877 12.45 -34.58 1.96
C ASP A 877 12.54 -34.54 3.49
N LEU A 878 13.74 -34.64 4.07
CA LEU A 878 13.96 -34.69 5.52
C LEU A 878 14.93 -33.60 5.96
N SER A 879 14.52 -32.73 6.88
CA SER A 879 15.39 -31.72 7.51
C SER A 879 15.61 -32.05 8.97
N LEU A 880 16.59 -32.90 9.27
CA LEU A 880 16.76 -33.54 10.56
C LEU A 880 17.56 -32.64 11.54
N GLY A 881 17.06 -32.43 12.76
CA GLY A 881 17.75 -31.68 13.80
C GLY A 881 18.41 -32.56 14.88
N GLY A 882 19.32 -33.49 14.52
CA GLY A 882 20.03 -34.30 15.54
C GLY A 882 19.83 -35.83 15.54
N LEU A 883 19.33 -36.44 14.46
CA LEU A 883 19.01 -37.88 14.41
C LEU A 883 20.19 -38.76 13.95
N GLY A 884 20.30 -39.95 14.54
CA GLY A 884 21.31 -40.96 14.20
C GLY A 884 21.04 -41.65 12.86
N VAL A 885 22.10 -42.11 12.19
CA VAL A 885 22.04 -42.69 10.82
C VAL A 885 21.25 -43.99 10.79
N ARG A 886 21.25 -44.75 11.89
CA ARG A 886 20.55 -46.04 12.00
C ARG A 886 19.03 -45.92 11.84
N ASP A 887 18.40 -44.92 12.46
CA ASP A 887 16.95 -44.74 12.39
C ASP A 887 16.50 -44.31 10.99
N LEU A 888 17.31 -43.46 10.34
CA LEU A 888 17.11 -43.05 8.96
C LEU A 888 17.17 -44.25 8.00
N LEU A 889 18.16 -45.13 8.15
CA LEU A 889 18.29 -46.32 7.31
C LEU A 889 17.14 -47.31 7.49
N ARG A 890 16.60 -47.44 8.71
CA ARG A 890 15.38 -48.23 8.96
C ARG A 890 14.21 -47.70 8.13
N VAL A 891 13.98 -46.38 8.12
CA VAL A 891 12.90 -45.77 7.33
C VAL A 891 13.15 -45.93 5.83
N LEU A 892 14.38 -45.70 5.36
CA LEU A 892 14.72 -45.88 3.95
C LEU A 892 14.56 -47.33 3.47
N SER A 893 14.73 -48.32 4.36
CA SER A 893 14.51 -49.73 4.02
C SER A 893 13.06 -50.08 3.71
N GLU A 894 12.10 -49.21 4.04
CA GLU A 894 10.67 -49.38 3.72
C GLU A 894 10.24 -48.63 2.45
N CYS A 895 11.16 -47.89 1.79
CA CYS A 895 10.87 -46.97 0.70
C CYS A 895 11.20 -47.54 -0.70
N ASP A 896 10.56 -48.65 -1.08
CA ASP A 896 10.86 -49.40 -2.33
C ASP A 896 10.62 -48.60 -3.63
N ARG A 897 9.77 -47.57 -3.59
CA ARG A 897 9.35 -46.76 -4.75
C ARG A 897 9.98 -45.36 -4.82
N LEU A 898 10.93 -45.08 -3.94
CA LEU A 898 11.51 -43.75 -3.81
C LEU A 898 12.33 -43.38 -5.05
N GLU A 899 11.99 -42.26 -5.69
CA GLU A 899 12.66 -41.70 -6.88
C GLU A 899 13.49 -40.45 -6.52
N HIS A 900 13.03 -39.67 -5.52
CA HIS A 900 13.67 -38.44 -5.05
C HIS A 900 13.87 -38.45 -3.53
N LEU A 901 15.10 -38.19 -3.08
CA LEU A 901 15.47 -38.09 -1.66
C LEU A 901 16.22 -36.78 -1.40
N THR A 902 15.74 -35.98 -0.45
CA THR A 902 16.48 -34.81 0.06
C THR A 902 16.69 -34.97 1.57
N ILE A 903 17.91 -34.78 2.05
CA ILE A 903 18.26 -34.81 3.47
C ILE A 903 19.03 -33.54 3.80
N THR A 904 18.61 -32.79 4.81
CA THR A 904 19.29 -31.60 5.34
C THR A 904 19.48 -31.72 6.85
N GLY A 905 20.52 -31.10 7.41
CA GLY A 905 20.74 -31.02 8.87
C GLY A 905 21.29 -32.30 9.53
N LEU A 906 21.78 -33.28 8.76
CA LEU A 906 22.29 -34.54 9.32
C LEU A 906 23.35 -34.29 10.42
N LYS A 907 23.14 -34.85 11.62
CA LYS A 907 24.06 -34.84 12.77
C LYS A 907 24.27 -36.27 13.26
N MET A 908 25.49 -36.78 13.25
CA MET A 908 25.75 -38.13 13.74
C MET A 908 25.95 -38.16 15.26
N LYS A 909 25.47 -39.22 15.91
CA LYS A 909 25.86 -39.57 17.28
C LYS A 909 27.22 -40.29 17.25
N LEU A 910 28.05 -40.11 18.29
CA LEU A 910 29.40 -40.72 18.38
C LEU A 910 29.38 -42.25 18.17
N GLU A 911 28.29 -42.92 18.53
CA GLU A 911 28.10 -44.37 18.42
C GLU A 911 27.96 -44.88 16.98
N ASP A 912 27.59 -44.02 16.03
CA ASP A 912 27.40 -44.37 14.60
C ASP A 912 28.70 -44.22 13.77
N THR A 913 29.85 -43.93 14.41
CA THR A 913 31.11 -43.57 13.72
C THR A 913 31.88 -44.76 13.11
N GLN A 914 31.51 -46.01 13.42
CA GLN A 914 32.17 -47.22 12.91
C GLN A 914 31.40 -47.78 11.68
N PRO A 915 31.98 -47.81 10.46
CA PRO A 915 31.31 -48.25 9.22
C PRO A 915 30.80 -49.69 9.25
N SER A 916 31.44 -50.56 10.04
CA SER A 916 31.12 -51.98 10.17
C SER A 916 29.85 -52.28 10.99
N SER A 917 29.20 -51.26 11.56
CA SER A 917 28.04 -51.41 12.47
C SER A 917 26.68 -51.10 11.83
N VAL A 918 26.66 -50.75 10.53
CA VAL A 918 25.49 -50.20 9.82
C VAL A 918 25.03 -51.16 8.71
N ALA A 919 23.74 -51.48 8.69
CA ALA A 919 23.15 -52.35 7.67
C ALA A 919 23.00 -51.63 6.32
N THR A 920 23.33 -52.31 5.22
CA THR A 920 23.22 -51.79 3.86
C THR A 920 21.75 -51.75 3.41
N VAL A 921 21.32 -50.66 2.79
CA VAL A 921 19.97 -50.43 2.28
C VAL A 921 20.03 -50.20 0.78
N THR A 922 19.22 -50.95 0.01
CA THR A 922 19.13 -50.80 -1.44
C THR A 922 17.89 -49.97 -1.80
N LEU A 923 18.07 -48.91 -2.58
CA LEU A 923 16.99 -48.05 -3.09
C LEU A 923 16.90 -48.18 -4.61
N PRO A 924 16.12 -49.16 -5.13
CA PRO A 924 16.21 -49.60 -6.51
C PRO A 924 15.67 -48.60 -7.55
N ARG A 925 14.87 -47.61 -7.12
CA ARG A 925 14.22 -46.62 -8.00
C ARG A 925 14.75 -45.20 -7.84
N LEU A 926 15.69 -44.98 -6.93
CA LEU A 926 16.13 -43.64 -6.58
C LEU A 926 17.01 -43.06 -7.70
N GLN A 927 16.55 -41.98 -8.31
CA GLN A 927 17.22 -41.28 -9.41
C GLN A 927 17.90 -40.00 -8.92
N TYR A 928 17.29 -39.30 -7.96
CA TYR A 928 17.77 -38.04 -7.42
C TYR A 928 18.02 -38.14 -5.92
N ALA A 929 19.23 -37.80 -5.48
CA ALA A 929 19.57 -37.68 -4.07
C ALA A 929 20.26 -36.34 -3.78
N SER A 930 19.82 -35.64 -2.74
CA SER A 930 20.48 -34.44 -2.21
C SER A 930 20.72 -34.60 -0.71
N ILE A 931 21.96 -34.55 -0.27
CA ILE A 931 22.35 -34.80 1.13
C ILE A 931 23.16 -33.63 1.65
N SER A 932 22.73 -33.05 2.77
CA SER A 932 23.34 -31.90 3.44
C SER A 932 23.59 -32.16 4.93
N SER A 933 24.83 -31.94 5.39
CA SER A 933 25.33 -32.27 6.74
C SER A 933 25.90 -31.04 7.48
N GLU A 934 25.79 -30.97 8.82
CA GLU A 934 25.89 -29.71 9.59
C GLU A 934 27.23 -29.29 10.23
N LEU A 935 28.25 -30.14 10.40
CA LEU A 935 29.51 -29.74 11.09
C LEU A 935 30.76 -30.52 10.62
N SER A 936 31.91 -29.93 10.92
CA SER A 936 33.27 -30.22 10.42
C SER A 936 33.78 -31.64 10.70
N ARG A 937 34.30 -32.28 9.64
CA ARG A 937 35.00 -33.58 9.57
C ARG A 937 34.12 -34.85 9.73
N PHE A 938 33.91 -35.51 8.58
CA PHE A 938 33.70 -36.96 8.39
C PHE A 938 32.44 -37.63 9.00
N GLN A 939 31.25 -37.06 8.81
CA GLN A 939 29.99 -37.64 9.30
C GLN A 939 28.91 -37.95 8.23
N SER A 940 29.12 -37.68 6.94
CA SER A 940 28.23 -38.20 5.88
C SER A 940 28.62 -39.61 5.39
N ILE A 941 29.79 -40.08 5.80
CA ILE A 941 30.47 -41.29 5.33
C ILE A 941 29.69 -42.60 5.64
N PRO A 942 29.16 -42.81 6.87
CA PRO A 942 28.43 -44.04 7.18
C PRO A 942 27.08 -44.17 6.46
N LEU A 943 26.40 -43.05 6.18
CA LEU A 943 25.16 -43.06 5.40
C LEU A 943 25.43 -43.39 3.93
N LEU A 944 26.42 -42.72 3.31
CA LEU A 944 26.79 -42.97 1.92
C LEU A 944 27.28 -44.42 1.74
N SER A 945 28.16 -44.91 2.62
CA SER A 945 28.65 -46.30 2.54
C SER A 945 27.57 -47.37 2.77
N ALA A 946 26.44 -47.04 3.40
CA ALA A 946 25.33 -47.95 3.64
C ALA A 946 24.27 -47.95 2.52
N LEU A 947 24.31 -47.02 1.55
CA LEU A 947 23.29 -46.91 0.50
C LEU A 947 23.76 -47.53 -0.81
N ILE A 948 22.93 -48.41 -1.39
CA ILE A 948 23.11 -48.97 -2.73
C ILE A 948 22.03 -48.37 -3.64
N ILE A 949 22.44 -47.56 -4.62
CA ILE A 949 21.52 -46.76 -5.46
C ILE A 949 21.77 -47.07 -6.96
N PRO A 950 21.24 -48.17 -7.51
CA PRO A 950 21.66 -48.69 -8.82
C PRO A 950 21.32 -47.78 -10.03
N ILE A 951 20.32 -46.89 -9.93
CA ILE A 951 19.85 -46.06 -11.05
C ILE A 951 19.97 -44.54 -10.81
N MET A 952 20.89 -44.13 -9.95
CA MET A 952 21.11 -42.72 -9.63
C MET A 952 21.54 -41.93 -10.86
N THR A 953 20.78 -40.90 -11.23
CA THR A 953 21.11 -39.96 -12.32
C THR A 953 21.70 -38.66 -11.80
N THR A 954 21.29 -38.25 -10.58
CA THR A 954 21.66 -36.98 -9.98
C THR A 954 22.02 -37.13 -8.50
N LEU A 955 23.21 -36.67 -8.11
CA LEU A 955 23.65 -36.62 -6.73
C LEU A 955 24.15 -35.22 -6.34
N HIS A 956 23.55 -34.63 -5.31
CA HIS A 956 24.01 -33.40 -4.68
C HIS A 956 24.50 -33.70 -3.26
N VAL A 957 25.73 -33.32 -2.93
CA VAL A 957 26.28 -33.45 -1.57
C VAL A 957 26.72 -32.08 -1.09
N THR A 958 26.17 -31.62 0.02
CA THR A 958 26.47 -30.33 0.64
C THR A 958 26.99 -30.51 2.06
N THR A 959 28.01 -29.76 2.44
CA THR A 959 28.46 -29.63 3.82
C THR A 959 28.19 -28.21 4.27
N VAL A 960 27.59 -28.03 5.45
CA VAL A 960 27.20 -26.73 6.02
C VAL A 960 28.01 -26.50 7.31
N LYS A 961 28.37 -25.24 7.61
CA LYS A 961 28.96 -24.83 8.90
C LYS A 961 27.92 -23.98 9.62
N TYR A 962 27.41 -24.46 10.75
CA TYR A 962 26.58 -23.64 11.63
C TYR A 962 27.46 -22.63 12.38
N ARG A 963 27.03 -21.37 12.41
CA ARG A 963 27.70 -20.28 13.15
C ARG A 963 27.21 -20.34 14.60
N ILE A 964 27.89 -21.08 15.46
CA ILE A 964 27.67 -21.01 16.90
C ILE A 964 28.13 -19.61 17.36
N GLY A 965 27.36 -18.98 18.24
CA GLY A 965 27.61 -17.64 18.76
C GLY A 965 29.01 -17.47 19.31
N TRP A 966 29.54 -16.25 19.21
CA TRP A 966 30.84 -15.87 19.75
C TRP A 966 30.88 -16.16 21.25
N GLY A 967 31.66 -17.18 21.63
CA GLY A 967 31.89 -17.61 23.01
C GLY A 967 32.50 -19.00 23.02
N ASP A 968 33.82 -19.06 23.20
CA ASP A 968 34.63 -20.20 23.62
C ASP A 968 34.54 -21.51 22.82
N LEU A 969 35.48 -21.71 21.89
CA LEU A 969 36.03 -23.04 21.58
C LEU A 969 37.41 -22.90 20.88
N ASP A 970 38.45 -23.25 21.62
CA ASP A 970 39.83 -23.37 21.16
C ASP A 970 39.97 -24.48 20.11
N TRP A 971 40.19 -24.08 18.86
CA TRP A 971 40.35 -24.97 17.70
C TRP A 971 41.78 -25.53 17.55
N ALA A 972 42.63 -25.39 18.57
CA ALA A 972 44.02 -25.82 18.54
C ALA A 972 44.25 -27.26 19.04
N ASN A 973 43.25 -27.93 19.62
CA ASN A 973 43.43 -29.20 20.33
C ASN A 973 42.56 -30.39 19.87
N GLU A 974 41.89 -30.31 18.72
CA GLU A 974 41.21 -31.50 18.16
C GLU A 974 42.19 -32.40 17.41
N SER A 975 42.39 -33.59 17.97
CA SER A 975 43.24 -34.68 17.49
C SER A 975 43.02 -35.05 16.01
N GLN A 976 44.11 -35.46 15.35
CA GLN A 976 44.15 -35.89 13.95
C GLN A 976 43.08 -36.95 13.62
N PRO A 977 42.59 -37.02 12.36
CA PRO A 977 41.72 -38.11 11.91
C PRO A 977 42.42 -39.46 12.14
N PRO A 978 41.68 -40.54 12.45
CA PRO A 978 42.26 -41.88 12.47
C PRO A 978 42.89 -42.17 11.09
N ASP A 979 44.13 -42.62 11.10
CA ASP A 979 44.95 -42.84 9.92
C ASP A 979 44.20 -43.60 8.81
N GLY A 980 44.08 -43.01 7.62
CA GLY A 980 43.87 -43.76 6.37
C GLY A 980 42.54 -43.62 5.61
N TYR A 981 41.50 -42.96 6.12
CA TYR A 981 40.21 -42.84 5.40
C TYR A 981 39.89 -41.39 4.99
N GLY A 982 40.00 -41.10 3.69
CA GLY A 982 39.66 -39.79 3.10
C GLY A 982 38.17 -39.67 2.77
N PHE A 983 37.66 -38.44 2.65
CA PHE A 983 36.26 -38.12 2.30
C PHE A 983 35.79 -38.78 0.99
N PHE A 984 36.72 -38.99 0.06
CA PHE A 984 36.42 -39.44 -1.29
C PHE A 984 36.19 -40.95 -1.39
N GLU A 985 36.75 -41.80 -0.52
CA GLU A 985 36.62 -43.26 -0.63
C GLU A 985 35.16 -43.76 -0.48
N PRO A 986 34.36 -43.28 0.50
CA PRO A 986 32.94 -43.66 0.61
C PRO A 986 32.07 -43.09 -0.51
N LEU A 987 32.40 -41.91 -1.02
CA LEU A 987 31.76 -41.33 -2.20
C LEU A 987 32.03 -42.21 -3.43
N CYS A 988 33.27 -42.64 -3.63
CA CYS A 988 33.65 -43.56 -4.71
C CYS A 988 32.87 -44.88 -4.66
N ARG A 989 32.59 -45.45 -3.48
CA ARG A 989 31.76 -46.67 -3.35
C ARG A 989 30.31 -46.49 -3.82
N VAL A 990 29.67 -45.37 -3.44
CA VAL A 990 28.31 -45.06 -3.92
C VAL A 990 28.32 -44.85 -5.43
N LEU A 991 29.31 -44.11 -5.94
CA LEU A 991 29.48 -43.88 -7.36
C LEU A 991 29.73 -45.18 -8.12
N GLU A 992 30.56 -46.09 -7.60
CA GLU A 992 30.84 -47.41 -8.19
C GLU A 992 29.57 -48.25 -8.35
N CYS A 993 28.68 -48.21 -7.36
CA CYS A 993 27.38 -48.90 -7.42
C CYS A 993 26.39 -48.26 -8.42
N SER A 994 26.60 -47.00 -8.81
CA SER A 994 25.71 -46.19 -9.66
C SER A 994 26.35 -45.75 -10.98
N ALA A 995 27.56 -46.22 -11.29
CA ALA A 995 28.51 -45.59 -12.21
C ALA A 995 28.02 -45.44 -13.66
N THR A 996 27.05 -46.26 -14.07
CA THR A 996 26.60 -46.34 -15.47
C THR A 996 25.51 -45.32 -15.82
N LEU A 997 24.81 -44.74 -14.85
CA LEU A 997 23.65 -43.86 -15.11
C LEU A 997 23.78 -42.44 -14.54
N LEU A 998 24.81 -42.16 -13.75
CA LEU A 998 25.02 -40.85 -13.16
C LEU A 998 25.43 -39.81 -14.21
N THR A 999 24.55 -38.84 -14.47
CA THR A 999 24.78 -37.74 -15.41
C THR A 999 25.13 -36.44 -14.70
N THR A 1000 24.69 -36.25 -13.45
CA THR A 1000 24.80 -34.99 -12.71
C THR A 1000 25.37 -35.22 -11.31
N LEU A 1001 26.48 -34.55 -10.99
CA LEU A 1001 27.11 -34.61 -9.67
C LEU A 1001 27.42 -33.19 -9.20
N SER A 1002 27.00 -32.82 -7.99
CA SER A 1002 27.35 -31.53 -7.39
C SER A 1002 27.87 -31.69 -5.96
N LEU A 1003 29.03 -31.10 -5.67
CA LEU A 1003 29.72 -31.21 -4.40
C LEU A 1003 29.96 -29.82 -3.80
N HIS A 1004 29.27 -29.47 -2.72
CA HIS A 1004 29.45 -28.21 -1.99
C HIS A 1004 30.20 -28.44 -0.67
N ILE A 1005 31.51 -28.17 -0.66
CA ILE A 1005 32.44 -28.53 0.43
C ILE A 1005 32.98 -27.27 1.13
N LEU A 1006 32.65 -27.07 2.41
CA LEU A 1006 33.00 -25.83 3.13
C LEU A 1006 34.43 -25.75 3.68
N HIS A 1007 35.16 -26.87 3.79
CA HIS A 1007 36.58 -26.90 4.17
C HIS A 1007 37.25 -28.18 3.62
N MET A 1008 38.14 -28.07 2.63
CA MET A 1008 39.03 -29.17 2.25
C MET A 1008 40.34 -29.09 3.05
N ASN A 1009 40.78 -30.20 3.64
CA ASN A 1009 42.13 -30.33 4.21
C ASN A 1009 43.07 -30.95 3.17
N ILE A 1010 44.28 -30.41 3.05
CA ILE A 1010 45.20 -30.64 1.90
C ILE A 1010 46.01 -31.95 2.04
N SER A 1011 45.75 -32.75 3.09
CA SER A 1011 46.51 -33.98 3.36
C SER A 1011 45.85 -35.27 2.85
N GLU A 1012 44.72 -35.21 2.15
CA GLU A 1012 44.03 -36.41 1.67
C GLU A 1012 44.59 -36.89 0.31
N HIS A 1013 45.09 -38.13 0.29
CA HIS A 1013 45.77 -38.76 -0.85
C HIS A 1013 44.89 -39.08 -2.07
N ILE A 1014 43.56 -38.87 -1.99
CA ILE A 1014 42.62 -39.12 -3.08
C ILE A 1014 42.30 -37.80 -3.78
N SER A 1015 42.81 -37.65 -4.99
CA SER A 1015 42.51 -36.48 -5.83
C SER A 1015 41.08 -36.55 -6.39
N LEU A 1016 40.42 -35.40 -6.60
CA LEU A 1016 39.12 -35.33 -7.31
C LEU A 1016 39.13 -36.05 -8.67
N SER A 1017 40.31 -36.23 -9.27
CA SER A 1017 40.49 -37.03 -10.49
C SER A 1017 40.15 -38.51 -10.31
N GLU A 1018 40.28 -39.06 -9.10
CA GLU A 1018 39.89 -40.45 -8.80
C GLU A 1018 38.39 -40.60 -8.67
N VAL A 1019 37.68 -39.63 -8.09
CA VAL A 1019 36.20 -39.61 -8.00
C VAL A 1019 35.58 -39.68 -9.40
N LEU A 1020 36.14 -38.92 -10.35
CA LEU A 1020 35.67 -38.87 -11.73
C LEU A 1020 35.84 -40.21 -12.47
N LYS A 1021 36.78 -41.08 -12.05
CA LYS A 1021 36.93 -42.43 -12.64
C LYS A 1021 35.70 -43.31 -12.38
N PHE A 1022 34.99 -43.07 -11.28
CA PHE A 1022 33.79 -43.82 -10.89
C PHE A 1022 32.49 -43.25 -11.48
N ALA A 1023 32.56 -42.15 -12.26
CA ALA A 1023 31.40 -41.53 -12.91
C ALA A 1023 31.67 -41.28 -14.42
N PRO A 1024 31.85 -42.34 -15.23
CA PRO A 1024 32.28 -42.24 -16.63
C PRO A 1024 31.25 -41.62 -17.60
N ASN A 1025 29.97 -41.48 -17.20
CA ASN A 1025 28.89 -40.95 -18.04
C ASN A 1025 28.40 -39.56 -17.59
N LEU A 1026 29.18 -38.86 -16.77
CA LEU A 1026 28.81 -37.57 -16.22
C LEU A 1026 28.74 -36.50 -17.32
N THR A 1027 27.61 -35.81 -17.43
CA THR A 1027 27.40 -34.67 -18.35
C THR A 1027 27.50 -33.32 -17.64
N PHE A 1028 27.19 -33.27 -16.34
CA PHE A 1028 27.27 -32.08 -15.50
C PHE A 1028 28.02 -32.36 -14.20
N PHE A 1029 29.05 -31.56 -13.91
CA PHE A 1029 29.81 -31.64 -12.67
C PHE A 1029 29.94 -30.25 -12.04
N SER A 1030 29.53 -30.09 -10.78
CA SER A 1030 29.68 -28.83 -10.05
C SER A 1030 30.42 -29.03 -8.72
N VAL A 1031 31.37 -28.16 -8.41
CA VAL A 1031 32.10 -28.16 -7.14
C VAL A 1031 32.09 -26.76 -6.54
N ALA A 1032 31.62 -26.62 -5.31
CA ALA A 1032 31.72 -25.37 -4.56
C ALA A 1032 32.66 -25.52 -3.36
N VAL A 1033 33.60 -24.60 -3.19
CA VAL A 1033 34.60 -24.61 -2.11
C VAL A 1033 34.59 -23.28 -1.37
N LYS A 1034 34.77 -23.30 -0.04
CA LYS A 1034 35.01 -22.10 0.76
C LYS A 1034 36.48 -22.02 1.19
N ALA A 1035 37.17 -20.95 0.79
CA ALA A 1035 38.52 -20.63 1.26
C ALA A 1035 38.45 -20.19 2.73
N GLY A 1036 39.22 -20.82 3.63
CA GLY A 1036 39.11 -20.59 5.07
C GLY A 1036 40.23 -19.71 5.63
N GLY A 1037 39.90 -18.59 6.29
CA GLY A 1037 40.83 -17.83 7.16
C GLY A 1037 40.52 -16.32 7.28
N SER A 1038 40.90 -15.73 8.42
CA SER A 1038 40.77 -14.31 8.84
C SER A 1038 41.41 -13.29 7.87
N PRO A 1039 41.08 -11.97 7.95
CA PRO A 1039 41.45 -11.00 6.91
C PRO A 1039 42.96 -10.90 6.69
N TRP A 1040 43.35 -11.25 5.47
CA TRP A 1040 44.72 -11.41 4.98
C TRP A 1040 45.37 -10.04 4.73
N GLU A 1041 46.26 -9.61 5.63
CA GLU A 1041 47.06 -8.37 5.47
C GLU A 1041 48.55 -8.61 5.19
N SER A 1042 49.06 -9.85 5.05
CA SER A 1042 50.47 -10.07 4.71
C SER A 1042 50.70 -10.32 3.21
N ARG A 1043 51.40 -9.39 2.56
CA ARG A 1043 51.72 -9.34 1.12
C ARG A 1043 52.75 -10.38 0.61
N SER A 1044 52.97 -11.55 1.24
CA SER A 1044 54.18 -12.33 0.90
C SER A 1044 54.14 -13.87 0.89
N ALA A 1045 52.99 -14.55 0.98
CA ALA A 1045 52.99 -16.02 0.76
C ALA A 1045 51.69 -16.53 0.14
N GLN A 1046 51.78 -17.25 -0.99
CA GLN A 1046 50.65 -17.99 -1.57
C GLN A 1046 50.21 -19.12 -0.61
N PRO A 1047 48.93 -19.17 -0.16
CA PRO A 1047 48.47 -20.21 0.74
C PRO A 1047 48.40 -21.60 0.07
N PRO A 1048 48.69 -22.69 0.80
CA PRO A 1048 48.72 -24.06 0.26
C PRO A 1048 47.35 -24.55 -0.27
N GLN A 1049 46.25 -23.91 0.13
CA GLN A 1049 44.90 -24.16 -0.40
C GLN A 1049 44.77 -23.78 -1.89
N LEU A 1050 45.53 -22.76 -2.33
CA LEU A 1050 45.59 -22.37 -3.73
C LEU A 1050 46.46 -23.33 -4.53
N ALA A 1051 47.49 -23.95 -3.93
CA ALA A 1051 48.35 -24.90 -4.62
C ALA A 1051 47.58 -26.12 -5.14
N VAL A 1052 46.61 -26.64 -4.37
CA VAL A 1052 45.73 -27.74 -4.83
C VAL A 1052 44.76 -27.26 -5.90
N LEU A 1053 44.23 -26.04 -5.81
CA LEU A 1053 43.39 -25.48 -6.88
C LEU A 1053 44.20 -25.33 -8.18
N PHE A 1054 45.45 -24.86 -8.05
CA PHE A 1054 46.42 -24.79 -9.15
C PHE A 1054 46.83 -26.18 -9.62
N GLU A 1055 46.90 -27.19 -8.77
CA GLU A 1055 47.18 -28.58 -9.14
C GLU A 1055 45.97 -29.23 -9.82
N LEU A 1056 44.75 -28.87 -9.44
CA LEU A 1056 43.50 -29.35 -10.04
C LEU A 1056 43.32 -28.74 -11.42
N LEU A 1057 43.51 -27.42 -11.53
CA LEU A 1057 43.62 -26.72 -12.80
C LEU A 1057 44.79 -27.31 -13.61
N SER A 1058 45.99 -27.44 -13.06
CA SER A 1058 47.15 -27.96 -13.78
C SER A 1058 47.01 -29.44 -14.17
N SER A 1059 46.33 -30.26 -13.37
CA SER A 1059 45.93 -31.64 -13.70
C SER A 1059 44.96 -31.62 -14.88
N MET A 1060 43.97 -30.71 -14.85
CA MET A 1060 43.14 -30.42 -16.00
C MET A 1060 43.96 -29.92 -17.19
N ALA A 1061 45.12 -29.26 -17.05
CA ALA A 1061 45.98 -28.88 -18.19
C ALA A 1061 47.02 -29.93 -18.61
N SER A 1062 47.36 -30.87 -17.72
CA SER A 1062 48.37 -31.89 -17.97
C SER A 1062 47.88 -32.89 -19.02
N ARG A 1063 48.81 -33.39 -19.85
CA ARG A 1063 48.53 -34.25 -21.02
C ARG A 1063 47.96 -35.65 -20.69
N VAL A 1064 47.50 -35.90 -19.46
CA VAL A 1064 46.96 -37.20 -19.05
C VAL A 1064 45.41 -37.16 -19.13
N PRO A 1065 44.78 -38.01 -19.95
CA PRO A 1065 43.35 -37.98 -20.18
C PRO A 1065 42.63 -38.66 -19.00
N VAL A 1066 42.38 -37.92 -17.93
CA VAL A 1066 41.28 -38.27 -17.00
C VAL A 1066 40.09 -37.41 -17.40
N PHE A 1067 39.59 -37.65 -18.61
CA PHE A 1067 38.39 -36.97 -19.09
C PHE A 1067 37.25 -37.97 -19.12
N VAL A 1068 36.17 -37.66 -18.41
CA VAL A 1068 34.89 -38.36 -18.50
C VAL A 1068 34.35 -38.12 -19.92
N PRO A 1069 34.34 -39.13 -20.81
CA PRO A 1069 33.93 -38.93 -22.20
C PRO A 1069 32.46 -38.50 -22.23
N GLY A 1070 32.18 -37.25 -22.62
CA GLY A 1070 30.82 -36.70 -22.64
C GLY A 1070 30.47 -35.68 -21.55
N LEU A 1071 31.41 -35.30 -20.67
CA LEU A 1071 31.20 -34.16 -19.76
C LEU A 1071 30.99 -32.89 -20.55
N ALA A 1072 29.76 -32.37 -20.54
CA ALA A 1072 29.34 -31.18 -21.28
C ALA A 1072 29.55 -29.92 -20.44
N THR A 1073 29.23 -29.96 -19.15
CA THR A 1073 29.27 -28.79 -18.26
C THR A 1073 30.08 -29.05 -17.00
N PHE A 1074 31.02 -28.16 -16.70
CA PHE A 1074 31.77 -28.14 -15.45
C PHE A 1074 31.60 -26.79 -14.75
N GLU A 1075 31.19 -26.78 -13.49
CA GLU A 1075 31.06 -25.57 -12.67
C GLU A 1075 31.98 -25.63 -11.44
N LEU A 1076 32.74 -24.56 -11.19
CA LEU A 1076 33.54 -24.42 -9.96
C LEU A 1076 33.24 -23.08 -9.30
N MET A 1077 32.81 -23.12 -8.04
CA MET A 1077 32.39 -21.96 -7.28
C MET A 1077 33.27 -21.80 -6.03
N ILE A 1078 33.99 -20.69 -5.89
CA ILE A 1078 34.87 -20.46 -4.74
C ILE A 1078 34.45 -19.22 -3.97
N SER A 1079 34.17 -19.40 -2.68
CA SER A 1079 33.74 -18.31 -1.80
C SER A 1079 34.84 -17.86 -0.82
N TYR A 1080 34.81 -16.58 -0.42
CA TYR A 1080 35.69 -15.94 0.58
C TYR A 1080 37.16 -15.72 0.15
N LEU A 1081 37.43 -15.58 -1.15
CA LEU A 1081 38.74 -15.17 -1.66
C LEU A 1081 38.97 -13.66 -1.53
N SER A 1082 40.23 -13.21 -1.51
CA SER A 1082 40.58 -11.80 -1.72
C SER A 1082 40.52 -11.47 -3.22
N PHE A 1083 40.17 -10.23 -3.55
CA PHE A 1083 40.00 -9.80 -4.95
C PHE A 1083 41.28 -9.98 -5.81
N PRO A 1084 42.51 -9.66 -5.32
CA PRO A 1084 43.73 -9.89 -6.09
C PRO A 1084 44.01 -11.36 -6.38
N VAL A 1085 43.72 -12.25 -5.42
CA VAL A 1085 43.92 -13.70 -5.58
C VAL A 1085 42.90 -14.26 -6.57
N ALA A 1086 41.64 -13.82 -6.51
CA ALA A 1086 40.63 -14.22 -7.49
C ALA A 1086 41.01 -13.80 -8.92
N LEU A 1087 41.60 -12.61 -9.09
CA LEU A 1087 42.14 -12.13 -10.38
C LEU A 1087 43.34 -12.96 -10.88
N GLU A 1088 44.24 -13.40 -9.98
CA GLU A 1088 45.39 -14.23 -10.34
C GLU A 1088 44.96 -15.64 -10.79
N ILE A 1089 44.02 -16.25 -10.07
CA ILE A 1089 43.42 -17.54 -10.45
C ILE A 1089 42.67 -17.39 -11.79
N ALA A 1090 41.92 -16.29 -11.95
CA ALA A 1090 41.23 -15.98 -13.18
C ALA A 1090 42.21 -15.95 -14.36
N ASP A 1091 43.25 -15.13 -14.32
CA ASP A 1091 44.26 -14.96 -15.38
C ASP A 1091 44.99 -16.28 -15.70
N HIS A 1092 45.40 -17.05 -14.69
CA HIS A 1092 45.98 -18.38 -14.91
C HIS A 1092 45.02 -19.33 -15.65
N THR A 1093 43.73 -19.27 -15.30
CA THR A 1093 42.71 -20.11 -15.95
C THR A 1093 42.40 -19.65 -17.38
N ILE A 1094 42.50 -18.33 -17.68
CA ILE A 1094 42.47 -17.79 -19.05
C ILE A 1094 43.57 -18.43 -19.88
N GLN A 1095 44.81 -18.31 -19.41
CA GLN A 1095 45.99 -18.76 -20.14
C GLN A 1095 45.96 -20.25 -20.41
N MET A 1096 45.39 -21.03 -19.49
CA MET A 1096 45.16 -22.46 -19.68
C MET A 1096 44.08 -22.78 -20.71
N ALA A 1097 42.92 -22.11 -20.65
CA ALA A 1097 41.83 -22.32 -21.59
C ALA A 1097 42.24 -21.95 -23.03
N GLU A 1098 42.98 -20.86 -23.20
CA GLU A 1098 43.53 -20.42 -24.49
C GLU A 1098 44.58 -21.39 -25.06
N ARG A 1099 45.45 -21.95 -24.21
CA ARG A 1099 46.39 -23.00 -24.63
C ARG A 1099 45.70 -24.29 -25.09
N ARG A 1100 44.47 -24.57 -24.59
CA ARG A 1100 43.69 -25.75 -24.97
C ARG A 1100 42.83 -25.55 -26.21
N SER A 1101 42.28 -24.36 -26.46
CA SER A 1101 41.53 -24.08 -27.70
C SER A 1101 42.41 -24.22 -28.94
N MET A 1102 43.73 -24.07 -28.80
CA MET A 1102 44.71 -24.29 -29.86
C MET A 1102 45.04 -25.78 -30.15
N VAL A 1103 44.60 -26.76 -29.35
CA VAL A 1103 45.20 -28.12 -29.41
C VAL A 1103 44.26 -29.29 -29.72
N THR A 1104 42.92 -29.21 -29.64
CA THR A 1104 42.08 -30.40 -29.95
C THR A 1104 40.69 -30.09 -30.52
N SER A 1105 40.42 -30.58 -31.74
CA SER A 1105 39.12 -30.57 -32.43
C SER A 1105 38.11 -31.63 -31.94
N GLN A 1106 38.35 -32.24 -30.78
CA GLN A 1106 37.53 -33.32 -30.21
C GLN A 1106 37.18 -33.11 -28.72
N ALA A 1107 37.08 -31.86 -28.24
CA ALA A 1107 36.69 -31.62 -26.85
C ALA A 1107 35.15 -31.69 -26.69
N THR A 1108 34.66 -32.65 -25.90
CA THR A 1108 33.23 -32.81 -25.53
C THR A 1108 32.74 -31.80 -24.49
N LEU A 1109 33.65 -31.04 -23.85
CA LEU A 1109 33.34 -30.02 -22.85
C LEU A 1109 32.79 -28.75 -23.52
N THR A 1110 31.47 -28.63 -23.55
CA THR A 1110 30.78 -27.49 -24.16
C THR A 1110 30.71 -26.28 -23.24
N THR A 1111 30.78 -26.46 -21.92
CA THR A 1111 30.56 -25.38 -20.95
C THR A 1111 31.45 -25.52 -19.72
N VAL A 1112 32.18 -24.45 -19.38
CA VAL A 1112 32.88 -24.33 -18.09
C VAL A 1112 32.40 -23.07 -17.42
N ARG A 1113 31.91 -23.12 -16.17
CA ARG A 1113 31.55 -21.94 -15.38
C ARG A 1113 32.45 -21.83 -14.16
N LEU A 1114 33.06 -20.65 -13.96
CA LEU A 1114 33.86 -20.35 -12.78
C LEU A 1114 33.28 -19.14 -12.08
N THR A 1115 32.88 -19.31 -10.83
CA THR A 1115 32.26 -18.24 -10.04
C THR A 1115 33.05 -18.03 -8.73
N PHE A 1116 33.71 -16.89 -8.60
CA PHE A 1116 34.39 -16.47 -7.38
C PHE A 1116 33.53 -15.45 -6.65
N ARG A 1117 33.30 -15.62 -5.35
CA ARG A 1117 32.44 -14.72 -4.55
C ARG A 1117 33.08 -14.34 -3.23
N ASN A 1118 32.98 -13.08 -2.81
CA ASN A 1118 33.23 -12.69 -1.42
C ASN A 1118 31.97 -12.04 -0.82
N PRO A 1119 31.22 -12.76 0.04
CA PRO A 1119 29.98 -12.23 0.63
C PRO A 1119 30.19 -11.05 1.57
N GLU A 1120 31.38 -10.88 2.18
CA GLU A 1120 31.65 -9.78 3.11
C GLU A 1120 32.04 -8.48 2.40
N ARG A 1121 32.63 -8.59 1.20
CA ARG A 1121 33.05 -7.44 0.39
C ARG A 1121 32.17 -7.21 -0.85
N ASP A 1122 31.05 -7.93 -0.92
CA ASP A 1122 29.94 -7.74 -1.87
C ASP A 1122 30.36 -7.74 -3.35
N TRP A 1123 31.20 -8.73 -3.74
CA TRP A 1123 31.62 -8.92 -5.13
C TRP A 1123 31.60 -10.37 -5.64
N ILE A 1124 31.38 -10.52 -6.95
CA ILE A 1124 31.35 -11.80 -7.68
C ILE A 1124 32.08 -11.66 -9.04
N ILE A 1125 32.97 -12.61 -9.35
CA ILE A 1125 33.58 -12.77 -10.67
C ILE A 1125 33.03 -14.05 -11.28
N ASP A 1126 32.32 -13.98 -12.40
CA ASP A 1126 31.78 -15.15 -13.10
C ASP A 1126 32.35 -15.24 -14.52
N ARG A 1127 32.62 -16.45 -15.00
CA ARG A 1127 32.97 -16.69 -16.40
C ARG A 1127 32.42 -18.02 -16.86
N THR A 1128 31.74 -17.98 -18.01
CA THR A 1128 31.29 -19.17 -18.72
C THR A 1128 32.02 -19.29 -20.07
N TRP A 1129 32.65 -20.43 -20.35
CA TRP A 1129 33.18 -20.75 -21.69
C TRP A 1129 32.15 -21.59 -22.44
N GLY A 1130 31.88 -21.30 -23.72
CA GLY A 1130 30.89 -22.01 -24.55
C GLY A 1130 31.27 -22.06 -26.03
N ASN A 1131 30.92 -23.13 -26.75
CA ASN A 1131 31.19 -23.26 -28.19
C ASN A 1131 30.54 -22.12 -28.99
N GLY A 1132 31.34 -21.14 -29.43
CA GLY A 1132 30.96 -20.14 -30.43
C GLY A 1132 30.86 -18.68 -29.98
N VAL A 1133 31.06 -18.36 -28.70
CA VAL A 1133 31.14 -16.97 -28.24
C VAL A 1133 32.46 -16.79 -27.51
N ASN A 1134 33.28 -15.83 -27.96
CA ASN A 1134 34.44 -15.36 -27.22
C ASN A 1134 33.95 -14.92 -25.82
N GLY A 1135 34.10 -15.80 -24.83
CA GLY A 1135 33.52 -15.64 -23.50
C GLY A 1135 34.14 -14.45 -22.79
N ALA A 1136 33.40 -13.33 -22.76
CA ALA A 1136 33.69 -12.20 -21.91
C ALA A 1136 33.58 -12.64 -20.45
N TRP A 1137 34.54 -12.25 -19.62
CA TRP A 1137 34.35 -12.28 -18.17
C TRP A 1137 33.18 -11.37 -17.81
N ASP A 1138 32.34 -11.77 -16.87
CA ASP A 1138 31.22 -10.96 -16.36
C ASP A 1138 31.41 -10.79 -14.84
N VAL A 1139 31.93 -9.63 -14.43
CA VAL A 1139 32.10 -9.30 -13.01
C VAL A 1139 30.83 -8.61 -12.54
N ARG A 1140 30.03 -9.29 -11.71
CA ARG A 1140 28.77 -8.74 -11.19
C ARG A 1140 28.95 -8.25 -9.76
N ARG A 1141 28.81 -6.93 -9.61
CA ARG A 1141 28.85 -6.13 -8.35
C ARG A 1141 30.25 -6.00 -7.75
N VAL A 1142 30.67 -4.76 -7.51
CA VAL A 1142 31.80 -4.39 -6.64
C VAL A 1142 31.38 -3.11 -5.92
N ARG A 1143 31.07 -3.15 -4.61
CA ARG A 1143 30.75 -1.93 -3.86
C ARG A 1143 32.03 -1.17 -3.49
N GLY A 1144 32.00 0.14 -3.72
CA GLY A 1144 33.17 1.03 -3.63
C GLY A 1144 33.79 1.13 -2.23
N SER A 1145 35.00 0.58 -2.09
CA SER A 1145 36.05 1.04 -1.16
C SER A 1145 37.43 0.37 -1.39
N ILE A 1146 37.62 -0.48 -2.41
CA ILE A 1146 38.87 -1.26 -2.58
C ILE A 1146 39.87 -0.59 -3.54
N PHE A 1147 39.50 0.48 -4.25
CA PHE A 1147 40.39 1.14 -5.22
C PHE A 1147 41.22 2.26 -4.57
N SER A 1148 42.23 1.89 -3.77
CA SER A 1148 43.31 2.81 -3.37
C SER A 1148 44.66 2.46 -4.00
N GLU A 1149 44.78 1.34 -4.73
CA GLU A 1149 46.02 0.91 -5.38
C GLU A 1149 45.96 1.09 -6.90
N GLN A 1150 46.77 2.01 -7.44
CA GLN A 1150 46.97 2.18 -8.88
C GLN A 1150 47.42 0.89 -9.60
N SER A 1151 48.04 -0.07 -8.89
CA SER A 1151 48.48 -1.34 -9.48
C SER A 1151 47.32 -2.25 -9.92
N LEU A 1152 46.17 -2.16 -9.24
CA LEU A 1152 44.98 -2.97 -9.54
C LEU A 1152 44.26 -2.48 -10.79
N LEU A 1153 44.18 -1.16 -11.00
CA LEU A 1153 43.62 -0.56 -12.23
C LEU A 1153 44.40 -0.99 -13.47
N HIS A 1154 45.72 -0.94 -13.42
CA HIS A 1154 46.56 -1.31 -14.57
C HIS A 1154 46.44 -2.80 -14.94
N ARG A 1155 46.18 -3.69 -13.97
CA ARG A 1155 45.93 -5.12 -14.21
C ARG A 1155 44.53 -5.37 -14.77
N LEU A 1156 43.53 -4.61 -14.33
CA LEU A 1156 42.17 -4.66 -14.88
C LEU A 1156 42.16 -4.20 -16.34
N GLU A 1157 42.83 -3.09 -16.66
CA GLU A 1157 42.98 -2.59 -18.03
C GLU A 1157 43.71 -3.60 -18.93
N ALA A 1158 44.75 -4.26 -18.43
CA ALA A 1158 45.45 -5.31 -19.18
C ALA A 1158 44.56 -6.53 -19.47
N LEU A 1159 43.63 -6.86 -18.57
CA LEU A 1159 42.65 -7.92 -18.78
C LEU A 1159 41.53 -7.48 -19.75
N GLU A 1160 41.11 -6.21 -19.71
CA GLU A 1160 40.16 -5.64 -20.69
C GLU A 1160 40.68 -5.72 -22.12
N GLN A 1161 41.95 -5.39 -22.31
CA GLN A 1161 42.61 -5.49 -23.61
C GLN A 1161 42.65 -6.93 -24.17
N ARG A 1162 42.47 -7.95 -23.31
CA ARG A 1162 42.39 -9.38 -23.69
C ARG A 1162 40.94 -9.87 -23.86
N GLY A 1163 39.95 -8.98 -23.91
CA GLY A 1163 38.53 -9.33 -24.16
C GLY A 1163 37.71 -9.65 -22.90
N THR A 1164 38.22 -9.30 -21.72
CA THR A 1164 37.53 -9.40 -20.41
C THR A 1164 36.66 -8.16 -20.23
N LYS A 1165 35.36 -8.28 -19.97
CA LYS A 1165 34.49 -7.09 -19.82
C LYS A 1165 34.20 -6.87 -18.32
N PHE A 1166 34.71 -5.81 -17.73
CA PHE A 1166 34.38 -5.52 -16.32
C PHE A 1166 33.10 -4.71 -16.25
N ILE A 1167 32.08 -5.21 -15.56
CA ILE A 1167 30.89 -4.44 -15.23
C ILE A 1167 31.08 -3.88 -13.82
N ILE A 1168 31.60 -2.66 -13.75
CA ILE A 1168 31.59 -1.90 -12.50
C ILE A 1168 30.16 -1.39 -12.33
N ALA A 1169 29.38 -2.06 -11.49
CA ALA A 1169 28.08 -1.54 -11.10
C ALA A 1169 28.31 -0.32 -10.20
N GLU A 1170 28.08 0.89 -10.75
CA GLU A 1170 27.76 2.04 -9.91
C GLU A 1170 26.55 1.68 -9.02
N PRO A 1171 26.46 2.22 -7.79
CA PRO A 1171 25.34 1.91 -6.92
C PRO A 1171 24.04 2.23 -7.66
N GLU A 1172 23.26 1.19 -7.97
CA GLU A 1172 21.97 1.31 -8.64
C GLU A 1172 21.06 2.25 -7.82
N HIS A 1173 20.95 3.48 -8.28
CA HIS A 1173 19.67 4.17 -8.32
C HIS A 1173 19.15 4.03 -9.74
N SER A 1174 18.24 3.08 -9.93
CA SER A 1174 17.60 2.79 -11.20
C SER A 1174 16.67 3.93 -11.61
N ASP A 1175 17.08 4.70 -12.61
CA ASP A 1175 16.22 5.26 -13.65
C ASP A 1175 17.12 5.44 -14.88
N ASN A 1176 16.66 5.02 -16.08
CA ASN A 1176 17.08 5.64 -17.34
C ASN A 1176 16.20 5.19 -18.51
N SER A 1177 15.39 6.13 -19.01
CA SER A 1177 15.33 6.48 -20.43
C SER A 1177 16.33 7.65 -20.62
N ASP A 1178 17.04 7.91 -21.71
CA ASP A 1178 16.81 7.76 -23.14
C ASP A 1178 18.10 8.31 -23.81
N ASN A 1179 18.39 7.98 -25.08
CA ASN A 1179 18.43 8.97 -26.17
C ASN A 1179 19.10 8.51 -27.47
N SER A 1180 18.53 9.10 -28.52
CA SER A 1180 18.72 9.07 -29.96
C SER A 1180 20.06 9.60 -30.50
N ASP A 1181 20.53 9.09 -31.66
CA ASP A 1181 20.38 9.76 -32.96
C ASP A 1181 21.03 9.00 -34.15
N GLN A 1182 20.40 9.18 -35.33
CA GLN A 1182 20.55 8.57 -36.68
C GLN A 1182 21.89 8.88 -37.43
N PRO A 1183 22.24 8.31 -38.64
CA PRO A 1183 21.35 7.96 -39.78
C PRO A 1183 21.71 6.80 -40.78
N GLN A 1184 20.69 6.46 -41.59
CA GLN A 1184 20.67 5.96 -42.99
C GLN A 1184 20.85 4.46 -43.37
N THR A 1185 19.83 4.00 -44.10
CA THR A 1185 19.46 2.76 -44.85
C THR A 1185 20.48 2.25 -45.91
N PRO A 1186 20.33 1.07 -46.60
CA PRO A 1186 19.12 0.26 -46.86
C PRO A 1186 19.22 -1.30 -46.89
N SER A 1187 18.03 -1.92 -46.96
CA SER A 1187 17.64 -3.14 -47.74
C SER A 1187 17.23 -4.43 -47.00
N ALA A 1188 15.91 -4.66 -47.07
CA ALA A 1188 15.12 -5.90 -47.17
C ALA A 1188 15.73 -7.29 -46.87
N ARG A 1189 15.08 -8.05 -45.97
CA ARG A 1189 14.19 -9.20 -46.30
C ARG A 1189 13.59 -9.85 -45.04
N TYR A 1190 12.40 -10.40 -45.24
CA TYR A 1190 11.57 -11.23 -44.35
C TYR A 1190 12.32 -12.43 -43.72
N ASP A 1191 12.10 -12.72 -42.43
CA ASP A 1191 11.36 -13.89 -41.91
C ASP A 1191 11.69 -14.21 -40.43
N ASP A 1192 10.63 -14.59 -39.69
CA ASP A 1192 10.56 -15.39 -38.45
C ASP A 1192 11.58 -15.19 -37.31
N HIS A 1193 11.10 -14.68 -36.16
CA HIS A 1193 10.83 -15.48 -34.95
C HIS A 1193 10.56 -14.60 -33.70
N SER A 1194 9.72 -15.16 -32.84
CA SER A 1194 9.15 -14.62 -31.59
C SER A 1194 10.16 -14.13 -30.54
N PRO A 1195 9.77 -13.14 -29.71
CA PRO A 1195 10.59 -12.57 -28.64
C PRO A 1195 10.29 -13.19 -27.27
N THR A 1196 11.32 -13.42 -26.46
CA THR A 1196 11.21 -13.46 -25.00
C THR A 1196 12.34 -12.64 -24.37
N ASP A 1197 12.01 -12.03 -23.24
CA ASP A 1197 12.88 -11.40 -22.25
C ASP A 1197 13.17 -9.90 -22.40
N SER A 1198 12.27 -9.11 -21.81
CA SER A 1198 12.64 -8.20 -20.70
C SER A 1198 11.39 -7.55 -20.10
N TRP A 1199 10.81 -8.21 -19.11
CA TRP A 1199 10.16 -7.55 -17.97
C TRP A 1199 10.86 -8.08 -16.71
N TYR A 1200 11.83 -7.33 -16.22
CA TYR A 1200 12.02 -6.99 -14.80
C TYR A 1200 12.91 -5.77 -14.69
#